data_AF-M0ECI6-F1
#
_entry.id   AF-M0ECI6-F1
#
_cell.length_a   1.000
_cell.length_b   1.000
_cell.length_c   1.000
_cell.angle_alpha   90.00
_cell.angle_beta   90.00
_cell.angle_gamma   90.00
#
_symmetry.space_group_name_H-M   'P 1'
#
loop_
_entity.id
_entity.type
_entity.pdbx_description
1 polymer ?
#
loop_
_entity_poly.entity_id
_entity_poly.type
_entity_poly.pdbx_seq_one_letter_code
_entity_poly.pdbx_strand_id
1 'polypeptide(L)'
;MYVFDDVFEITNQGTQTIYTWGTLDFSDTPFDSDSIYFYRGGNQDERLRNSEGDVPTLAVGESQSIGVYIDTESVTAEQTLPVTIHADVEKPDDANAIEGDLDTQTVSSPDGSIDMSVEVSSGVPSYTVSYEGTTYLESSPIGFNFNDQEAFGTDISGSGPDIAVIGGERGTATESWTPEWGDFASVEEEYNYLTLNLQEITDEETTEDGRTASLEMRVFNSGLGFRVLLGDEFGDFIINSENTEFNFAGDYDAWWIENEWVNPRFEQEYETSSLSDIPSGAGSTRPLGNSVQRGAHTPLTIDTGGDGPYLSVHESNLTDYASLSLASQSSAGSPRFAAELAPLPDGSSVKASAPHVTPWRTLQIGDTPGDLVESQLIPLLADPLDKAAFPSGGDTSWLEDGRKYVGIWWTMIAGSANWEYKSDGEISGNGNNPASYIHGARTERMKRYMRFASEHGIDSVLAEGWNEGWSTYGAGADGAALELGVDDSYPDFDVNEVTQFGADLSNAVEMTMHNETSGNLGNYEDEIENKNIFAEYEAAGIRSIKNGYVNDPGLYDEEADEEATYTHHSQRAVNHHRSVIQAAAANRQMLEIHEGIKPTGEIRTYPNVAAREVVKAQEYDGFGALGADVGRDHHVTLPFTRMLAGPTSYQPGIFDITFNDDEGGQIQTTRAKQLAMYPAYLAGLQMAADRIEAYIDNTFEIGEFVQAQAGALNGMITADQWRNAYGAHYVPIDPNREPRGATVAFRIKNVAEAGTYDLHLRYASDEEDNRDVVTRNGNPELTLEVSGSEQQLTPAFTEYWDDWAIHTVSVDLEAGDNTVAIKLGADDVGGLNLNTIGVTEQGSAPPFPAAYTDFESKDTEKENYDTEPEFEFIKQVPTNWDETTVVDAAIGEYIIVARRSGEEWFLGAMTDENARELTVSLEEFLTSRENGWMVTEYADAAGTGVERNPTEIDISNYRVSAGDTVAISMGASGGTAMRIRPADPPSGIETEFDDPVGDDYGPGSYTYPTDSAFNDGAFDLRQFTLTESDSSYEFTFEVESLQNGFDVEYFSPQIFTLWLRDPSLANGSKTSRDDLGVNVEFADEWHYRVAASGLGRASDFFKRDVINAEGSNLGTPEIAVDRTANTVTLIVDKDSLDIDLTNTEVIPVVGSENFGSFRDVQVGNPGAFTFGGAREGASGNAPRVIDLITPVGVSQAEALSYDENAKAILPFVSF
;
A
#
# COMPACT_ATOMS: atom_id res chain seq x y z
N MET A 1 -6.09 -47.32 -13.08
CA MET A 1 -4.75 -47.25 -13.70
C MET A 1 -3.92 -46.40 -12.77
N TYR A 2 -2.91 -46.98 -12.12
CA TYR A 2 -2.02 -46.20 -11.26
C TYR A 2 -0.78 -45.88 -12.10
N VAL A 3 -0.59 -44.59 -12.39
CA VAL A 3 0.67 -44.05 -12.89
C VAL A 3 1.45 -43.71 -11.63
N PHE A 4 2.65 -44.26 -11.45
CA PHE A 4 3.47 -43.90 -10.30
C PHE A 4 4.39 -42.74 -10.70
N ASP A 5 4.39 -41.69 -9.88
CA ASP A 5 4.93 -40.34 -10.17
C ASP A 5 6.45 -40.23 -10.33
N ASP A 6 7.20 -41.33 -10.26
CA ASP A 6 8.64 -41.33 -10.49
C ASP A 6 8.92 -41.29 -12.00
N VAL A 7 8.64 -40.14 -12.63
CA VAL A 7 9.25 -39.74 -13.90
C VAL A 7 10.68 -39.33 -13.56
N PHE A 8 11.67 -40.06 -14.08
CA PHE A 8 13.07 -39.64 -13.95
C PHE A 8 13.73 -39.44 -15.30
N GLU A 9 14.63 -38.46 -15.33
CA GLU A 9 15.29 -38.03 -16.56
C GLU A 9 16.48 -38.94 -16.88
N ILE A 10 16.83 -39.06 -18.15
CA ILE A 10 18.14 -39.54 -18.56
C ILE A 10 18.68 -38.51 -19.54
N THR A 11 19.65 -37.73 -19.10
CA THR A 11 20.28 -36.69 -19.93
C THR A 11 21.44 -37.28 -20.72
N ASN A 12 21.44 -37.07 -22.03
CA ASN A 12 22.59 -37.29 -22.89
C ASN A 12 23.30 -35.95 -23.14
N GLN A 13 24.42 -35.69 -22.44
CA GLN A 13 25.27 -34.49 -22.54
C GLN A 13 24.61 -33.22 -23.12
N GLY A 14 23.46 -32.82 -22.57
CA GLY A 14 22.80 -31.54 -22.88
C GLY A 14 21.97 -31.45 -24.16
N THR A 15 21.61 -32.56 -24.86
CA THR A 15 20.87 -32.43 -26.14
C THR A 15 19.53 -33.14 -26.23
N GLN A 16 19.17 -34.03 -25.29
CA GLN A 16 17.84 -34.66 -25.26
C GLN A 16 17.56 -35.31 -23.90
N THR A 17 16.38 -35.05 -23.34
CA THR A 17 15.87 -35.70 -22.12
C THR A 17 15.00 -36.89 -22.52
N ILE A 18 15.27 -38.06 -21.95
CA ILE A 18 14.40 -39.24 -22.08
C ILE A 18 13.62 -39.40 -20.77
N TYR A 19 12.30 -39.32 -20.85
CA TYR A 19 11.39 -39.59 -19.76
C TYR A 19 11.10 -41.09 -19.68
N THR A 20 11.28 -41.66 -18.49
CA THR A 20 10.92 -43.06 -18.22
C THR A 20 9.82 -43.09 -17.16
N TRP A 21 8.70 -43.77 -17.45
CA TRP A 21 7.61 -43.98 -16.50
C TRP A 21 7.02 -45.39 -16.63
N GLY A 22 6.23 -45.82 -15.66
CA GLY A 22 5.59 -47.13 -15.70
C GLY A 22 4.09 -47.03 -15.45
N THR A 23 3.32 -47.87 -16.14
CA THR A 23 1.90 -48.04 -15.87
C THR A 23 1.62 -49.44 -15.34
N LEU A 24 0.91 -49.50 -14.21
CA LEU A 24 0.35 -50.73 -13.66
C LEU A 24 -1.17 -50.70 -13.77
N ASP A 25 -1.73 -51.73 -14.41
CA ASP A 25 -3.17 -51.94 -14.42
C ASP A 25 -3.57 -52.87 -13.28
N PHE A 26 -4.32 -52.32 -12.33
CA PHE A 26 -4.71 -52.99 -11.10
C PHE A 26 -6.15 -52.65 -10.72
N SER A 27 -6.90 -53.68 -10.30
CA SER A 27 -8.34 -53.54 -10.07
C SER A 27 -8.79 -53.39 -8.62
N ASP A 28 -8.04 -53.73 -7.56
CA ASP A 28 -8.55 -53.64 -6.16
C ASP A 28 -7.49 -53.88 -5.03
N THR A 29 -6.35 -53.16 -4.96
CA THR A 29 -5.46 -53.23 -3.75
C THR A 29 -4.60 -51.96 -3.52
N PRO A 30 -4.20 -51.60 -2.28
CA PRO A 30 -3.51 -50.35 -1.97
C PRO A 30 -1.99 -50.57 -1.96
N PHE A 31 -1.31 -50.18 -3.04
CA PHE A 31 0.13 -49.90 -2.96
C PHE A 31 0.28 -48.41 -2.63
N ASP A 32 1.19 -48.07 -1.73
CA ASP A 32 1.64 -46.68 -1.56
C ASP A 32 2.78 -46.37 -2.55
N SER A 33 3.14 -45.09 -2.69
CA SER A 33 4.18 -44.61 -3.61
C SER A 33 5.60 -45.12 -3.27
N ASP A 34 5.79 -45.75 -2.11
CA ASP A 34 7.06 -46.37 -1.70
C ASP A 34 7.13 -47.86 -2.00
N SER A 35 6.00 -48.49 -2.32
CA SER A 35 5.91 -49.91 -2.61
C SER A 35 6.35 -50.28 -4.04
N ILE A 36 6.47 -49.32 -4.96
CA ILE A 36 6.85 -49.56 -6.36
C ILE A 36 7.80 -48.45 -6.82
N TYR A 37 8.98 -48.81 -7.33
CA TYR A 37 9.98 -47.83 -7.77
C TYR A 37 10.98 -48.36 -8.80
N PHE A 38 11.64 -47.43 -9.50
CA PHE A 38 12.74 -47.74 -10.43
C PHE A 38 14.09 -47.83 -9.69
N TYR A 39 14.98 -48.71 -10.17
CA TYR A 39 16.33 -48.83 -9.64
C TYR A 39 17.38 -49.09 -10.71
N ARG A 40 18.63 -48.75 -10.41
CA ARG A 40 19.76 -48.89 -11.34
C ARG A 40 20.33 -50.32 -11.36
N GLY A 41 20.40 -50.92 -12.55
CA GLY A 41 21.06 -52.22 -12.73
C GLY A 41 20.36 -53.37 -12.01
N GLY A 42 21.13 -54.30 -11.42
CA GLY A 42 20.61 -55.46 -10.70
C GLY A 42 20.55 -55.29 -9.17
N ASN A 43 20.66 -54.05 -8.67
CA ASN A 43 20.72 -53.73 -7.25
C ASN A 43 19.51 -52.87 -6.83
N GLN A 44 18.51 -53.49 -6.21
CA GLN A 44 17.24 -52.87 -5.83
C GLN A 44 17.34 -51.83 -4.68
N ASP A 45 18.52 -51.70 -4.07
CA ASP A 45 18.79 -50.72 -3.01
C ASP A 45 19.20 -49.34 -3.57
N GLU A 46 19.41 -49.22 -4.89
CA GLU A 46 19.73 -47.96 -5.60
C GLU A 46 18.48 -47.40 -6.32
N ARG A 47 17.54 -46.84 -5.55
CA ARG A 47 16.31 -46.21 -6.08
C ARG A 47 16.64 -44.96 -6.90
N LEU A 48 15.96 -44.77 -8.03
CA LEU A 48 16.09 -43.58 -8.87
C LEU A 48 14.99 -42.58 -8.51
N ARG A 49 15.38 -41.33 -8.22
CA ARG A 49 14.49 -40.20 -7.90
C ARG A 49 15.06 -38.88 -8.44
N ASN A 50 14.27 -38.11 -9.18
CA ASN A 50 14.71 -36.81 -9.71
C ASN A 50 15.01 -35.79 -8.60
N SER A 51 14.23 -35.80 -7.52
CA SER A 51 14.36 -34.86 -6.39
C SER A 51 15.63 -35.07 -5.55
N GLU A 52 16.32 -36.21 -5.67
CA GLU A 52 17.53 -36.54 -4.89
C GLU A 52 18.82 -36.45 -5.72
N GLY A 53 18.74 -36.05 -7.00
CA GLY A 53 19.91 -35.86 -7.87
C GLY A 53 20.57 -37.16 -8.37
N ASP A 54 19.95 -38.31 -8.14
CA ASP A 54 20.46 -39.64 -8.52
C ASP A 54 20.12 -40.02 -9.97
N VAL A 55 20.30 -39.07 -10.89
CA VAL A 55 19.92 -39.17 -12.30
C VAL A 55 21.11 -39.64 -13.15
N PRO A 56 21.02 -40.75 -13.91
CA PRO A 56 22.13 -41.24 -14.73
C PRO A 56 22.37 -40.36 -15.97
N THR A 57 23.53 -39.72 -16.08
CA THR A 57 23.99 -39.12 -17.34
C THR A 57 24.69 -40.16 -18.21
N LEU A 58 24.34 -40.26 -19.49
CA LEU A 58 24.95 -41.21 -20.44
C LEU A 58 25.65 -40.46 -21.58
N ALA A 59 26.78 -41.00 -22.05
CA ALA A 59 27.41 -40.51 -23.27
C ALA A 59 26.78 -41.14 -24.53
N VAL A 60 26.87 -40.45 -25.68
CA VAL A 60 26.37 -40.95 -26.97
C VAL A 60 26.88 -42.37 -27.26
N GLY A 61 25.95 -43.33 -27.33
CA GLY A 61 26.23 -44.75 -27.60
C GLY A 61 26.39 -45.65 -26.37
N GLU A 62 26.27 -45.13 -25.16
CA GLU A 62 26.18 -45.94 -23.93
C GLU A 62 24.76 -46.46 -23.68
N SER A 63 24.66 -47.53 -22.88
CA SER A 63 23.38 -48.14 -22.50
C SER A 63 23.35 -48.43 -21.00
N GLN A 64 22.26 -48.08 -20.32
CA GLN A 64 22.02 -48.38 -18.91
C GLN A 64 20.85 -49.35 -18.77
N SER A 65 20.96 -50.32 -17.85
CA SER A 65 19.82 -51.18 -17.49
C SER A 65 19.08 -50.58 -16.31
N ILE A 66 17.74 -50.53 -16.41
CA ILE A 66 16.82 -50.05 -15.39
C ILE A 66 15.89 -51.22 -15.01
N GLY A 67 15.68 -51.42 -13.72
CA GLY A 67 14.75 -52.41 -13.18
C GLY A 67 13.56 -51.74 -12.49
N VAL A 68 12.46 -52.48 -12.36
CA VAL A 68 11.30 -52.10 -11.54
C VAL A 68 11.26 -53.00 -10.32
N TYR A 69 11.24 -52.40 -9.13
CA TYR A 69 10.99 -53.10 -7.88
C TYR A 69 9.52 -52.95 -7.51
N ILE A 70 8.92 -54.05 -7.05
CA ILE A 70 7.55 -54.09 -6.55
C ILE A 70 7.60 -54.83 -5.21
N ASP A 71 7.33 -54.12 -4.12
CA ASP A 71 7.09 -54.74 -2.83
C ASP A 71 5.77 -55.50 -2.88
N THR A 72 5.85 -56.80 -2.67
CA THR A 72 4.68 -57.70 -2.73
C THR A 72 4.29 -58.24 -1.36
N GLU A 73 4.88 -57.72 -0.26
CA GLU A 73 4.60 -58.19 1.10
C GLU A 73 3.12 -58.03 1.50
N SER A 74 2.41 -57.07 0.92
CA SER A 74 0.97 -56.81 1.12
C SER A 74 0.03 -57.65 0.24
N VAL A 75 0.56 -58.40 -0.75
CA VAL A 75 -0.24 -59.13 -1.74
C VAL A 75 -0.67 -60.50 -1.19
N THR A 76 -1.97 -60.66 -0.92
CA THR A 76 -2.51 -61.85 -0.23
C THR A 76 -3.11 -62.92 -1.15
N ALA A 77 -3.12 -62.71 -2.47
CA ALA A 77 -3.64 -63.64 -3.47
C ALA A 77 -2.77 -63.67 -4.74
N GLU A 78 -2.78 -64.80 -5.46
CA GLU A 78 -2.05 -64.97 -6.72
C GLU A 78 -2.67 -64.08 -7.81
N GLN A 79 -1.93 -63.08 -8.28
CA GLN A 79 -2.37 -62.10 -9.28
C GLN A 79 -1.34 -61.99 -10.41
N THR A 80 -1.83 -61.70 -11.63
CA THR A 80 -0.98 -61.41 -12.78
C THR A 80 -0.94 -59.90 -12.97
N LEU A 81 0.24 -59.31 -12.88
CA LEU A 81 0.43 -57.86 -12.92
C LEU A 81 1.08 -57.46 -14.24
N PRO A 82 0.32 -56.95 -15.21
CA PRO A 82 0.92 -56.37 -16.40
C PRO A 82 1.56 -55.04 -16.01
N VAL A 83 2.90 -55.01 -16.02
CA VAL A 83 3.69 -53.78 -15.90
C VAL A 83 4.10 -53.38 -17.31
N THR A 84 3.75 -52.17 -17.71
CA THR A 84 4.27 -51.57 -18.94
C THR A 84 5.26 -50.49 -18.53
N ILE A 85 6.50 -50.61 -18.99
CA ILE A 85 7.53 -49.58 -18.81
C ILE A 85 7.61 -48.83 -20.13
N HIS A 86 7.49 -47.52 -20.06
CA HIS A 86 7.61 -46.60 -21.17
C HIS A 86 8.90 -45.81 -21.02
N ALA A 87 9.56 -45.56 -22.15
CA ALA A 87 10.74 -44.72 -22.22
C ALA A 87 10.65 -43.96 -23.54
N ASP A 88 10.43 -42.66 -23.46
CA ASP A 88 10.21 -41.78 -24.60
C ASP A 88 10.91 -40.44 -24.39
N VAL A 89 11.08 -39.66 -25.46
CA VAL A 89 11.52 -38.26 -25.38
C VAL A 89 10.36 -37.32 -25.06
N GLU A 90 9.11 -37.83 -25.10
CA GLU A 90 7.87 -37.11 -24.81
C GLU A 90 7.27 -37.55 -23.47
N LYS A 91 6.75 -36.57 -22.70
CA LYS A 91 6.07 -36.77 -21.40
C LYS A 91 4.56 -37.06 -21.64
N PRO A 92 3.90 -37.99 -20.92
CA PRO A 92 2.45 -38.25 -21.07
C PRO A 92 1.60 -37.42 -20.08
N ASP A 93 0.30 -37.21 -20.25
CA ASP A 93 -0.70 -37.61 -21.27
C ASP A 93 -1.69 -36.42 -21.37
N ASP A 94 -1.64 -35.68 -22.47
CA ASP A 94 -2.72 -34.80 -23.02
C ASP A 94 -2.26 -34.14 -24.33
N ALA A 95 -0.94 -34.17 -24.61
CA ALA A 95 -0.35 -33.83 -25.90
C ALA A 95 -0.85 -34.79 -27.00
N ASN A 96 -1.80 -34.34 -27.80
CA ASN A 96 -2.21 -35.00 -29.01
C ASN A 96 -1.49 -34.34 -30.19
N ALA A 97 -0.87 -35.15 -31.05
CA ALA A 97 -0.40 -34.67 -32.34
C ALA A 97 -1.57 -34.06 -33.13
N ILE A 98 -1.31 -32.97 -33.83
CA ILE A 98 -2.33 -32.35 -34.68
C ILE A 98 -2.57 -33.25 -35.89
N GLU A 99 -3.80 -33.74 -36.06
CA GLU A 99 -4.22 -34.54 -37.20
C GLU A 99 -5.17 -33.76 -38.12
N GLY A 100 -4.99 -33.85 -39.43
CA GLY A 100 -5.93 -33.27 -40.42
C GLY A 100 -5.38 -32.07 -41.18
N ASP A 101 -6.18 -31.03 -41.32
CA ASP A 101 -5.79 -29.77 -41.98
C ASP A 101 -4.84 -29.00 -41.08
N LEU A 102 -3.57 -28.89 -41.48
CA LEU A 102 -2.54 -28.20 -40.71
C LEU A 102 -2.55 -26.68 -40.94
N ASP A 103 -3.26 -26.21 -41.96
CA ASP A 103 -3.22 -24.80 -42.38
C ASP A 103 -4.09 -23.90 -41.49
N THR A 104 -5.03 -24.46 -40.72
CA THR A 104 -5.87 -23.72 -39.77
C THR A 104 -6.09 -24.52 -38.49
N GLN A 105 -5.75 -23.92 -37.35
CA GLN A 105 -5.81 -24.57 -36.04
C GLN A 105 -6.43 -23.62 -35.01
N THR A 106 -7.33 -24.13 -34.18
CA THR A 106 -7.95 -23.36 -33.08
C THR A 106 -7.66 -24.02 -31.74
N VAL A 107 -7.37 -23.21 -30.73
CA VAL A 107 -7.29 -23.58 -29.31
C VAL A 107 -8.22 -22.67 -28.52
N SER A 108 -9.03 -23.25 -27.65
CA SER A 108 -10.03 -22.55 -26.83
C SER A 108 -9.58 -22.55 -25.36
N SER A 109 -9.99 -21.58 -24.56
CA SER A 109 -9.84 -21.62 -23.09
C SER A 109 -10.55 -22.86 -22.51
N PRO A 110 -10.18 -23.31 -21.29
CA PRO A 110 -10.87 -24.41 -20.59
C PRO A 110 -12.40 -24.27 -20.50
N ASP A 111 -12.91 -23.07 -20.24
CA ASP A 111 -14.35 -22.78 -20.19
C ASP A 111 -14.99 -22.59 -21.59
N GLY A 112 -14.17 -22.47 -22.63
CA GLY A 112 -14.57 -22.24 -24.02
C GLY A 112 -15.00 -20.80 -24.35
N SER A 113 -14.76 -19.84 -23.45
CA SER A 113 -15.10 -18.42 -23.66
C SER A 113 -14.14 -17.72 -24.63
N ILE A 114 -12.84 -18.08 -24.62
CA ILE A 114 -11.80 -17.50 -25.48
C ILE A 114 -11.39 -18.51 -26.55
N ASP A 115 -11.33 -18.08 -27.81
CA ASP A 115 -10.78 -18.85 -28.93
C ASP A 115 -9.61 -18.11 -29.57
N MET A 116 -8.46 -18.77 -29.70
CA MET A 116 -7.35 -18.34 -30.55
C MET A 116 -7.27 -19.27 -31.77
N SER A 117 -7.43 -18.70 -32.97
CA SER A 117 -7.29 -19.45 -34.22
C SER A 117 -6.09 -18.96 -35.01
N VAL A 118 -5.25 -19.88 -35.50
CA VAL A 118 -4.08 -19.61 -36.33
C VAL A 118 -4.31 -20.14 -37.75
N GLU A 119 -4.01 -19.33 -38.75
CA GLU A 119 -4.06 -19.67 -40.17
C GLU A 119 -2.69 -19.42 -40.83
N VAL A 120 -2.20 -20.41 -41.62
CA VAL A 120 -0.93 -20.36 -42.36
C VAL A 120 -1.13 -20.64 -43.87
N SER A 121 -2.38 -20.80 -44.32
CA SER A 121 -2.75 -21.19 -45.69
C SER A 121 -2.19 -20.27 -46.79
N SER A 122 -1.88 -19.02 -46.43
CA SER A 122 -1.36 -17.98 -47.31
C SER A 122 0.17 -17.93 -47.39
N GLY A 123 0.87 -18.83 -46.69
CA GLY A 123 2.33 -18.79 -46.50
C GLY A 123 2.76 -17.88 -45.34
N VAL A 124 1.81 -17.23 -44.67
CA VAL A 124 2.05 -16.30 -43.56
C VAL A 124 1.30 -16.80 -42.33
N PRO A 125 1.98 -17.09 -41.21
CA PRO A 125 1.31 -17.36 -39.95
C PRO A 125 0.56 -16.13 -39.48
N SER A 126 -0.73 -16.28 -39.20
CA SER A 126 -1.57 -15.21 -38.66
C SER A 126 -2.58 -15.76 -37.68
N TYR A 127 -3.03 -14.95 -36.72
CA TYR A 127 -3.99 -15.38 -35.69
C TYR A 127 -5.21 -14.46 -35.58
N THR A 128 -6.31 -14.99 -35.05
CA THR A 128 -7.49 -14.24 -34.63
C THR A 128 -7.86 -14.61 -33.21
N VAL A 129 -8.43 -13.67 -32.46
CA VAL A 129 -8.94 -13.92 -31.10
C VAL A 129 -10.41 -13.53 -31.01
N SER A 130 -11.23 -14.45 -30.49
CA SER A 130 -12.63 -14.17 -30.13
C SER A 130 -12.92 -14.48 -28.67
N TYR A 131 -13.85 -13.72 -28.10
CA TYR A 131 -14.42 -13.93 -26.77
C TYR A 131 -15.94 -14.06 -26.88
N GLU A 132 -16.52 -15.09 -26.27
CA GLU A 132 -17.95 -15.42 -26.35
C GLU A 132 -18.49 -15.43 -27.80
N GLY A 133 -17.65 -15.93 -28.72
CA GLY A 133 -17.94 -16.01 -30.16
C GLY A 133 -17.87 -14.69 -30.94
N THR A 134 -17.46 -13.58 -30.31
CA THR A 134 -17.24 -12.28 -30.94
C THR A 134 -15.75 -12.06 -31.19
N THR A 135 -15.35 -11.76 -32.42
CA THR A 135 -13.94 -11.49 -32.77
C THR A 135 -13.52 -10.09 -32.30
N TYR A 136 -12.47 -10.02 -31.50
CA TYR A 136 -11.87 -8.77 -31.00
C TYR A 136 -10.51 -8.48 -31.62
N LEU A 137 -9.74 -9.52 -31.96
CA LEU A 137 -8.57 -9.41 -32.85
C LEU A 137 -8.85 -10.12 -34.17
N GLU A 138 -8.88 -9.35 -35.26
CA GLU A 138 -8.90 -9.87 -36.63
C GLU A 138 -7.57 -10.53 -36.99
N SER A 139 -7.49 -11.10 -38.20
CA SER A 139 -6.30 -11.73 -38.76
C SER A 139 -5.05 -10.86 -38.56
N SER A 140 -4.16 -11.33 -37.70
CA SER A 140 -2.97 -10.63 -37.21
C SER A 140 -1.73 -11.46 -37.53
N PRO A 141 -0.90 -11.06 -38.51
CA PRO A 141 0.34 -11.74 -38.87
C PRO A 141 1.37 -11.85 -37.74
N ILE A 142 2.23 -12.86 -37.85
CA ILE A 142 3.45 -13.06 -37.05
C ILE A 142 4.62 -13.21 -38.03
N GLY A 143 5.72 -12.51 -37.78
CA GLY A 143 6.90 -12.58 -38.65
C GLY A 143 8.09 -11.82 -38.10
N PHE A 144 9.25 -12.04 -38.72
CA PHE A 144 10.52 -11.43 -38.29
C PHE A 144 11.34 -10.97 -39.49
N ASN A 145 11.91 -9.77 -39.36
CA ASN A 145 12.92 -9.28 -40.27
C ASN A 145 14.31 -9.38 -39.64
N PHE A 146 15.26 -9.87 -40.42
CA PHE A 146 16.65 -9.99 -39.99
C PHE A 146 17.55 -9.09 -40.83
N ASN A 147 18.64 -8.61 -40.24
CA ASN A 147 19.63 -7.79 -40.94
C ASN A 147 20.59 -8.61 -41.80
N ASP A 148 20.81 -9.86 -41.43
CA ASP A 148 21.85 -10.75 -41.94
C ASP A 148 21.33 -11.99 -42.67
N GLN A 149 20.01 -12.19 -42.69
CA GLN A 149 19.32 -13.28 -43.37
C GLN A 149 17.94 -12.86 -43.89
N GLU A 150 17.29 -13.72 -44.67
CA GLU A 150 15.94 -13.45 -45.17
C GLU A 150 14.91 -13.38 -44.02
N ALA A 151 13.80 -12.66 -44.23
CA ALA A 151 12.69 -12.62 -43.29
C ALA A 151 12.15 -14.05 -43.02
N PHE A 152 11.58 -14.27 -41.84
CA PHE A 152 10.84 -15.50 -41.53
C PHE A 152 9.36 -15.16 -41.41
N GLY A 153 8.52 -15.78 -42.24
CA GLY A 153 7.12 -15.42 -42.38
C GLY A 153 6.95 -14.14 -43.21
N THR A 154 6.41 -13.09 -42.60
CA THR A 154 6.10 -11.83 -43.29
C THR A 154 7.07 -10.71 -42.92
N ASP A 155 7.72 -10.12 -43.92
CA ASP A 155 8.32 -8.78 -43.81
C ASP A 155 7.23 -7.70 -43.73
N ILE A 156 7.54 -6.56 -43.13
CA ILE A 156 6.72 -5.34 -43.08
C ILE A 156 6.22 -4.89 -44.46
N SER A 157 6.93 -5.27 -45.54
CA SER A 157 6.52 -4.98 -46.93
C SER A 157 5.53 -5.99 -47.53
N GLY A 158 5.18 -7.05 -46.79
CA GLY A 158 4.30 -8.14 -47.21
C GLY A 158 4.99 -9.18 -48.09
N SER A 159 6.30 -9.38 -47.94
CA SER A 159 7.08 -10.37 -48.71
C SER A 159 7.97 -11.23 -47.82
N GLY A 160 8.13 -12.51 -48.12
CA GLY A 160 8.97 -13.44 -47.36
C GLY A 160 8.86 -14.84 -47.95
N PRO A 161 9.67 -15.80 -47.49
CA PRO A 161 9.48 -17.19 -47.82
C PRO A 161 8.14 -17.68 -47.27
N ASP A 162 7.41 -18.47 -48.07
CA ASP A 162 6.18 -19.10 -47.60
C ASP A 162 6.48 -20.04 -46.42
N ILE A 163 5.67 -20.00 -45.38
CA ILE A 163 5.74 -20.90 -44.23
C ILE A 163 4.71 -22.00 -44.38
N ALA A 164 5.10 -23.23 -44.03
CA ALA A 164 4.20 -24.36 -43.88
C ALA A 164 4.18 -24.85 -42.43
N VAL A 165 3.02 -25.35 -41.99
CA VAL A 165 2.92 -26.13 -40.76
C VAL A 165 3.31 -27.57 -41.07
N ILE A 166 4.39 -28.05 -40.46
CA ILE A 166 4.92 -29.41 -40.68
C ILE A 166 4.49 -30.40 -39.59
N GLY A 167 3.88 -29.89 -38.52
CA GLY A 167 3.34 -30.68 -37.42
C GLY A 167 3.02 -29.79 -36.23
N GLY A 168 2.72 -30.41 -35.11
CA GLY A 168 2.44 -29.70 -33.87
C GLY A 168 1.74 -30.59 -32.86
N GLU A 169 1.51 -30.03 -31.68
CA GLU A 169 0.89 -30.69 -30.54
C GLU A 169 -0.14 -29.77 -29.91
N ARG A 170 -1.12 -30.36 -29.22
CA ARG A 170 -2.10 -29.64 -28.41
C ARG A 170 -2.49 -30.45 -27.21
N GLY A 171 -2.93 -29.80 -26.15
CA GLY A 171 -3.42 -30.49 -24.95
C GLY A 171 -3.95 -29.52 -23.92
N THR A 172 -4.09 -30.03 -22.71
CA THR A 172 -4.50 -29.28 -21.53
C THR A 172 -3.43 -29.45 -20.47
N ALA A 173 -3.19 -28.41 -19.68
CA ALA A 173 -2.27 -28.44 -18.57
C ALA A 173 -2.74 -27.47 -17.48
N THR A 174 -2.22 -27.66 -16.27
CA THR A 174 -2.43 -26.76 -15.14
C THR A 174 -1.09 -26.09 -14.82
N GLU A 175 -1.10 -24.77 -14.73
CA GLU A 175 0.02 -24.00 -14.20
C GLU A 175 -0.27 -23.65 -12.73
N SER A 176 0.69 -23.91 -11.86
CA SER A 176 0.55 -23.63 -10.42
C SER A 176 1.76 -22.86 -9.91
N TRP A 177 1.51 -21.98 -8.94
CA TRP A 177 2.53 -21.17 -8.30
C TRP A 177 2.12 -20.85 -6.86
N THR A 178 3.06 -21.00 -5.93
CA THR A 178 2.95 -20.46 -4.57
C THR A 178 3.90 -19.27 -4.50
N PRO A 179 3.37 -18.04 -4.47
CA PRO A 179 4.20 -16.84 -4.33
C PRO A 179 4.97 -16.84 -3.01
N GLU A 180 6.20 -16.36 -3.01
CA GLU A 180 6.91 -16.05 -1.75
C GLU A 180 6.23 -14.85 -1.06
N TRP A 181 5.73 -13.91 -1.87
CA TRP A 181 4.80 -12.85 -1.50
C TRP A 181 4.04 -12.42 -2.77
N GLY A 182 2.84 -11.83 -2.63
CA GLY A 182 2.05 -11.38 -3.78
C GLY A 182 0.58 -11.10 -3.44
N ASP A 183 -0.28 -11.19 -4.46
CA ASP A 183 -1.74 -10.98 -4.34
C ASP A 183 -2.50 -12.17 -3.74
N PHE A 184 -1.90 -13.38 -3.81
CA PHE A 184 -2.55 -14.64 -3.46
C PHE A 184 -1.57 -15.59 -2.77
N ALA A 185 -2.06 -16.39 -1.81
CA ALA A 185 -1.26 -17.44 -1.16
C ALA A 185 -0.93 -18.59 -2.11
N SER A 186 -1.76 -18.81 -3.12
CA SER A 186 -1.54 -19.83 -4.15
C SER A 186 -2.32 -19.49 -5.42
N VAL A 187 -1.71 -19.72 -6.57
CA VAL A 187 -2.31 -19.56 -7.89
C VAL A 187 -2.33 -20.92 -8.58
N GLU A 188 -3.47 -21.31 -9.15
CA GLU A 188 -3.62 -22.51 -9.96
C GLU A 188 -4.62 -22.23 -11.08
N GLU A 189 -4.17 -22.31 -12.33
CA GLU A 189 -5.03 -22.13 -13.50
C GLU A 189 -4.81 -23.22 -14.54
N GLU A 190 -5.91 -23.78 -15.05
CA GLU A 190 -5.89 -24.64 -16.22
C GLU A 190 -5.76 -23.80 -17.49
N TYR A 191 -5.02 -24.31 -18.47
CA TYR A 191 -4.94 -23.75 -19.81
C TYR A 191 -4.94 -24.86 -20.85
N ASN A 192 -5.49 -24.53 -22.02
CA ASN A 192 -5.27 -25.35 -23.21
C ASN A 192 -4.09 -24.79 -23.99
N TYR A 193 -3.27 -25.66 -24.55
CA TYR A 193 -2.11 -25.25 -25.34
C TYR A 193 -2.17 -25.79 -26.77
N LEU A 194 -1.46 -25.08 -27.64
CA LEU A 194 -1.23 -25.46 -29.03
C LEU A 194 0.18 -25.03 -29.40
N THR A 195 0.97 -25.97 -29.92
CA THR A 195 2.30 -25.71 -30.48
C THR A 195 2.27 -26.08 -31.95
N LEU A 196 2.60 -25.14 -32.84
CA LEU A 196 2.70 -25.38 -34.28
C LEU A 196 4.17 -25.35 -34.70
N ASN A 197 4.63 -26.42 -35.34
CA ASN A 197 5.97 -26.49 -35.94
C ASN A 197 5.90 -25.93 -37.35
N LEU A 198 6.62 -24.83 -37.55
CA LEU A 198 6.67 -24.03 -38.76
C LEU A 198 7.98 -24.31 -39.52
N GLN A 199 7.90 -24.35 -40.84
CA GLN A 199 9.07 -24.51 -41.70
C GLN A 199 8.96 -23.62 -42.94
N GLU A 200 10.08 -23.00 -43.32
CA GLU A 200 10.18 -22.29 -44.60
C GLU A 200 10.12 -23.23 -45.79
N ILE A 201 9.30 -22.87 -46.77
CA ILE A 201 9.24 -23.56 -48.05
C ILE A 201 10.39 -23.06 -48.94
N THR A 202 11.37 -23.92 -49.19
CA THR A 202 12.46 -23.66 -50.15
C THR A 202 12.12 -24.19 -51.55
N ASP A 203 12.66 -23.59 -52.61
CA ASP A 203 12.48 -24.06 -53.99
C ASP A 203 12.84 -25.56 -54.18
N GLU A 204 12.02 -26.31 -54.95
CA GLU A 204 12.14 -27.77 -55.17
C GLU A 204 13.50 -28.28 -55.75
N GLU A 205 14.43 -27.38 -56.11
CA GLU A 205 15.76 -27.73 -56.65
C GLU A 205 16.88 -27.81 -55.61
N THR A 206 16.68 -27.34 -54.36
CA THR A 206 17.66 -27.46 -53.26
C THR A 206 17.39 -28.70 -52.40
N THR A 207 18.45 -29.36 -51.93
CA THR A 207 18.36 -30.53 -51.03
C THR A 207 18.52 -30.15 -49.55
N GLU A 208 18.33 -28.87 -49.22
CA GLU A 208 18.41 -28.32 -47.87
C GLU A 208 16.99 -28.02 -47.39
N ASP A 209 16.65 -28.51 -46.19
CA ASP A 209 15.40 -28.18 -45.51
C ASP A 209 15.45 -26.71 -45.05
N GLY A 210 14.34 -25.97 -45.16
CA GLY A 210 14.25 -24.57 -44.73
C GLY A 210 14.35 -24.38 -43.21
N ARG A 211 14.53 -23.13 -42.75
CA ARG A 211 14.62 -22.83 -41.30
C ARG A 211 13.33 -23.25 -40.58
N THR A 212 13.45 -23.69 -39.34
CA THR A 212 12.32 -24.17 -38.54
C THR A 212 12.09 -23.31 -37.30
N ALA A 213 10.82 -23.12 -36.94
CA ALA A 213 10.42 -22.44 -35.72
C ALA A 213 9.20 -23.12 -35.10
N SER A 214 8.92 -22.87 -33.83
CA SER A 214 7.69 -23.31 -33.16
C SER A 214 6.90 -22.12 -32.64
N LEU A 215 5.61 -22.05 -32.98
CA LEU A 215 4.67 -21.09 -32.41
C LEU A 215 3.95 -21.78 -31.24
N GLU A 216 4.26 -21.36 -30.01
CA GLU A 216 3.67 -21.87 -28.78
C GLU A 216 2.54 -20.95 -28.33
N MET A 217 1.40 -21.52 -27.94
CA MET A 217 0.21 -20.80 -27.47
C MET A 217 -0.34 -21.46 -26.21
N ARG A 218 -0.78 -20.63 -25.26
CA ARG A 218 -1.51 -21.03 -24.06
C ARG A 218 -2.74 -20.15 -23.92
N VAL A 219 -3.91 -20.76 -23.73
CA VAL A 219 -5.19 -20.06 -23.56
C VAL A 219 -5.79 -20.44 -22.22
N PHE A 220 -5.83 -19.46 -21.32
CA PHE A 220 -6.43 -19.50 -19.99
C PHE A 220 -7.84 -18.93 -20.06
N ASN A 221 -8.62 -19.00 -18.98
CA ASN A 221 -9.93 -18.33 -18.93
C ASN A 221 -9.79 -16.80 -18.82
N SER A 222 -8.69 -16.29 -18.25
CA SER A 222 -8.45 -14.85 -18.08
C SER A 222 -7.67 -14.21 -19.24
N GLY A 223 -7.40 -14.96 -20.32
CA GLY A 223 -6.60 -14.47 -21.45
C GLY A 223 -5.72 -15.52 -22.11
N LEU A 224 -4.76 -15.06 -22.89
CA LEU A 224 -3.85 -15.93 -23.65
C LEU A 224 -2.43 -15.37 -23.73
N GLY A 225 -1.48 -16.26 -23.99
CA GLY A 225 -0.11 -15.94 -24.33
C GLY A 225 0.37 -16.76 -25.52
N PHE A 226 1.19 -16.14 -26.38
CA PHE A 226 1.92 -16.87 -27.43
C PHE A 226 3.36 -16.39 -27.59
N ARG A 227 4.26 -17.25 -28.08
CA ARG A 227 5.66 -16.93 -28.37
C ARG A 227 6.23 -17.77 -29.50
N VAL A 228 7.37 -17.36 -30.04
CA VAL A 228 8.05 -18.08 -31.12
C VAL A 228 9.43 -18.56 -30.66
N LEU A 229 9.67 -19.86 -30.80
CA LEU A 229 10.99 -20.48 -30.68
C LEU A 229 11.63 -20.56 -32.06
N LEU A 230 12.71 -19.82 -32.29
CA LEU A 230 13.54 -19.90 -33.50
C LEU A 230 14.53 -21.06 -33.36
N GLY A 231 14.45 -22.04 -34.26
CA GLY A 231 15.23 -23.28 -34.20
C GLY A 231 16.70 -23.11 -34.57
N ASP A 232 17.48 -24.18 -34.37
CA ASP A 232 18.94 -24.20 -34.54
C ASP A 232 19.41 -23.70 -35.93
N GLU A 233 18.59 -23.85 -36.98
CA GLU A 233 18.93 -23.44 -38.34
C GLU A 233 19.14 -21.94 -38.51
N PHE A 234 18.65 -21.12 -37.58
CA PHE A 234 18.85 -19.67 -37.59
C PHE A 234 20.30 -19.27 -37.24
N GLY A 235 21.06 -20.12 -36.55
CA GLY A 235 22.43 -19.81 -36.12
C GLY A 235 22.53 -18.53 -35.30
N ASP A 236 23.59 -17.74 -35.49
CA ASP A 236 23.65 -16.37 -34.98
C ASP A 236 22.83 -15.46 -35.89
N PHE A 237 21.99 -14.59 -35.31
CA PHE A 237 21.11 -13.72 -36.08
C PHE A 237 20.90 -12.35 -35.44
N ILE A 238 20.46 -11.39 -36.27
CA ILE A 238 20.13 -10.03 -35.83
C ILE A 238 18.71 -9.69 -36.26
N ILE A 239 17.78 -9.60 -35.31
CA ILE A 239 16.40 -9.15 -35.56
C ILE A 239 16.42 -7.64 -35.73
N ASN A 240 15.99 -7.18 -36.90
CA ASN A 240 15.75 -5.76 -37.16
C ASN A 240 14.38 -5.34 -36.64
N SER A 241 13.33 -6.12 -36.94
CA SER A 241 11.97 -5.90 -36.43
C SER A 241 11.24 -7.23 -36.20
N GLU A 242 10.42 -7.25 -35.18
CA GLU A 242 9.34 -8.23 -35.01
C GLU A 242 8.08 -7.64 -35.61
N ASN A 243 7.40 -8.39 -36.49
CA ASN A 243 6.25 -7.92 -37.26
C ASN A 243 4.93 -8.53 -36.74
N THR A 244 4.89 -8.92 -35.46
CA THR A 244 3.68 -9.40 -34.79
C THR A 244 2.64 -8.28 -34.75
N GLU A 245 1.44 -8.53 -35.28
CA GLU A 245 0.36 -7.54 -35.32
C GLU A 245 -0.70 -7.77 -34.24
N PHE A 246 -1.42 -6.71 -33.89
CA PHE A 246 -2.62 -6.72 -33.05
C PHE A 246 -3.71 -5.92 -33.77
N ASN A 247 -4.48 -6.61 -34.62
CA ASN A 247 -5.50 -5.99 -35.47
C ASN A 247 -6.86 -5.96 -34.77
N PHE A 248 -7.14 -4.93 -33.97
CA PHE A 248 -8.42 -4.82 -33.29
C PHE A 248 -9.59 -4.70 -34.28
N ALA A 249 -10.68 -5.39 -34.00
CA ALA A 249 -11.88 -5.43 -34.83
C ALA A 249 -12.70 -4.13 -34.79
N GLY A 250 -12.48 -3.30 -33.76
CA GLY A 250 -13.13 -2.02 -33.55
C GLY A 250 -12.14 -0.93 -33.15
N ASP A 251 -12.61 0.31 -33.26
CA ASP A 251 -11.92 1.49 -32.76
C ASP A 251 -12.41 1.78 -31.34
N TYR A 252 -11.85 1.02 -30.41
CA TYR A 252 -12.23 0.98 -28.99
C TYR A 252 -11.57 2.11 -28.20
N ASP A 253 -12.09 2.41 -27.01
CA ASP A 253 -11.47 3.37 -26.11
C ASP A 253 -10.34 2.70 -25.32
N ALA A 254 -9.26 3.43 -25.05
CA ALA A 254 -8.05 2.90 -24.45
C ALA A 254 -7.37 3.89 -23.50
N TRP A 255 -6.69 3.35 -22.49
CA TRP A 255 -5.79 4.06 -21.58
C TRP A 255 -4.35 3.69 -21.91
N TRP A 256 -3.53 4.71 -22.18
CA TRP A 256 -2.19 4.50 -22.73
C TRP A 256 -1.22 5.61 -22.37
N ILE A 257 0.07 5.32 -22.52
CA ILE A 257 1.17 6.30 -22.50
C ILE A 257 1.97 6.16 -23.80
N GLU A 258 2.54 7.27 -24.31
CA GLU A 258 3.27 7.26 -25.58
C GLU A 258 4.52 6.38 -25.48
N ASN A 259 4.92 5.73 -26.57
CA ASN A 259 6.11 4.88 -26.60
C ASN A 259 7.44 5.67 -26.63
N GLU A 260 7.72 6.37 -25.53
CA GLU A 260 8.98 7.08 -25.27
C GLU A 260 10.01 6.15 -24.62
N TRP A 261 11.21 6.04 -25.21
CA TRP A 261 12.24 5.04 -24.81
C TRP A 261 13.35 5.60 -23.90
N VAL A 262 13.34 6.91 -23.69
CA VAL A 262 14.20 7.67 -22.75
C VAL A 262 13.26 8.71 -22.11
N ASN A 263 13.72 9.65 -21.27
CA ASN A 263 12.86 10.63 -20.59
C ASN A 263 11.76 11.22 -21.53
N PRO A 264 10.45 11.12 -21.20
CA PRO A 264 9.85 10.68 -19.92
C PRO A 264 9.67 9.17 -19.71
N ARG A 265 10.12 8.30 -20.61
CA ARG A 265 10.10 6.83 -20.46
C ARG A 265 8.69 6.34 -20.13
N PHE A 266 8.52 5.73 -18.95
CA PHE A 266 7.24 5.30 -18.40
C PHE A 266 6.64 6.33 -17.40
N GLU A 267 7.35 7.39 -17.03
CA GLU A 267 6.89 8.46 -16.11
C GLU A 267 5.99 9.47 -16.83
N GLN A 268 4.88 8.96 -17.37
CA GLN A 268 3.89 9.74 -18.10
C GLN A 268 2.53 9.66 -17.41
N GLU A 269 1.70 10.67 -17.60
CA GLU A 269 0.27 10.55 -17.28
C GLU A 269 -0.41 9.70 -18.36
N TYR A 270 -1.44 8.96 -17.94
CA TYR A 270 -2.22 8.14 -18.85
C TYR A 270 -3.19 9.02 -19.63
N GLU A 271 -3.18 8.88 -20.94
CA GLU A 271 -4.14 9.50 -21.84
C GLU A 271 -5.30 8.52 -22.09
N THR A 272 -6.49 9.08 -22.32
CA THR A 272 -7.67 8.30 -22.71
C THR A 272 -8.14 8.75 -24.09
N SER A 273 -8.19 7.82 -25.05
CA SER A 273 -8.67 8.08 -26.41
C SER A 273 -9.15 6.81 -27.09
N SER A 274 -9.79 6.95 -28.26
CA SER A 274 -9.97 5.78 -29.13
C SER A 274 -8.61 5.31 -29.68
N LEU A 275 -8.49 4.02 -30.01
CA LEU A 275 -7.26 3.39 -30.50
C LEU A 275 -6.67 4.11 -31.73
N SER A 276 -7.52 4.60 -32.64
CA SER A 276 -7.07 5.30 -33.84
C SER A 276 -6.50 6.70 -33.58
N ASP A 277 -6.73 7.28 -32.40
CA ASP A 277 -6.22 8.59 -31.99
C ASP A 277 -4.87 8.50 -31.25
N ILE A 278 -4.39 7.30 -30.93
CA ILE A 278 -3.04 7.08 -30.39
C ILE A 278 -1.98 7.63 -31.39
N PRO A 279 -0.92 8.33 -30.91
CA PRO A 279 0.16 8.86 -31.73
C PRO A 279 0.70 7.84 -32.74
N SER A 280 0.93 8.29 -33.97
CA SER A 280 1.28 7.38 -35.08
C SER A 280 2.29 7.97 -36.07
N GLY A 281 2.87 7.08 -36.88
CA GLY A 281 3.87 7.43 -37.89
C GLY A 281 5.28 7.55 -37.33
N ALA A 282 6.25 7.73 -38.24
CA ALA A 282 7.66 7.70 -37.91
C ALA A 282 8.10 8.85 -36.98
N GLY A 283 8.85 8.49 -35.95
CA GLY A 283 9.59 9.36 -35.06
C GLY A 283 11.09 9.02 -35.06
N SER A 284 11.82 9.65 -34.15
CA SER A 284 13.22 9.32 -33.87
C SER A 284 13.43 9.31 -32.37
N THR A 285 14.15 8.33 -31.84
CA THR A 285 14.42 8.24 -30.42
C THR A 285 15.87 8.56 -30.06
N ARG A 286 16.08 9.09 -28.86
CA ARG A 286 17.39 9.27 -28.23
C ARG A 286 17.98 7.91 -27.82
N PRO A 287 19.30 7.80 -27.56
CA PRO A 287 20.31 8.85 -27.72
C PRO A 287 20.76 9.09 -29.18
N LEU A 288 20.68 8.07 -30.05
CA LEU A 288 21.35 8.10 -31.36
C LEU A 288 20.48 8.55 -32.54
N GLY A 289 19.22 8.91 -32.31
CA GLY A 289 18.29 9.31 -33.38
C GLY A 289 17.79 8.15 -34.22
N ASN A 290 17.71 6.94 -33.64
CA ASN A 290 17.19 5.76 -34.32
C ASN A 290 15.74 5.99 -34.75
N SER A 291 15.39 5.54 -35.96
CA SER A 291 14.02 5.64 -36.47
C SER A 291 13.13 4.66 -35.71
N VAL A 292 12.04 5.16 -35.14
CA VAL A 292 11.02 4.35 -34.45
C VAL A 292 9.64 4.73 -34.97
N GLN A 293 8.66 3.85 -34.84
CA GLN A 293 7.25 4.21 -35.04
C GLN A 293 6.61 4.66 -33.73
N ARG A 294 5.75 5.68 -33.81
CA ARG A 294 4.99 6.14 -32.65
C ARG A 294 3.77 5.25 -32.36
N GLY A 295 3.40 5.20 -31.10
CA GLY A 295 2.30 4.41 -30.59
C GLY A 295 2.25 4.43 -29.06
N ALA A 296 1.95 3.29 -28.45
CA ALA A 296 1.75 3.16 -27.02
C ALA A 296 2.69 2.12 -26.39
N HIS A 297 3.14 2.38 -25.17
CA HIS A 297 3.73 1.32 -24.33
C HIS A 297 2.65 0.33 -23.87
N THR A 298 3.12 -0.83 -23.38
CA THR A 298 2.25 -1.83 -22.73
C THR A 298 2.47 -1.81 -21.21
N PRO A 299 1.50 -2.16 -20.37
CA PRO A 299 0.16 -2.66 -20.72
C PRO A 299 -0.72 -1.61 -21.39
N LEU A 300 -1.27 -1.94 -22.57
CA LEU A 300 -2.25 -1.12 -23.27
C LEU A 300 -3.64 -1.65 -22.93
N THR A 301 -4.41 -0.89 -22.15
CA THR A 301 -5.72 -1.32 -21.64
C THR A 301 -6.86 -0.70 -22.45
N ILE A 302 -7.87 -1.50 -22.76
CA ILE A 302 -8.90 -1.19 -23.76
C ILE A 302 -10.28 -1.56 -23.20
N ASP A 303 -11.24 -0.65 -23.34
CA ASP A 303 -12.67 -0.89 -23.13
C ASP A 303 -13.35 -1.05 -24.49
N THR A 304 -13.92 -2.23 -24.75
CA THR A 304 -14.60 -2.51 -26.03
C THR A 304 -16.01 -1.94 -26.12
N GLY A 305 -16.55 -1.44 -24.99
CA GLY A 305 -17.83 -0.76 -24.85
C GLY A 305 -19.05 -1.67 -24.90
N GLY A 306 -20.15 -1.19 -24.32
CA GLY A 306 -21.43 -1.92 -24.30
C GLY A 306 -21.38 -3.10 -23.32
N ASP A 307 -21.78 -4.29 -23.79
CA ASP A 307 -21.70 -5.55 -23.03
C ASP A 307 -20.45 -6.36 -23.43
N GLY A 308 -19.40 -5.69 -23.94
CA GLY A 308 -18.14 -6.32 -24.35
C GLY A 308 -17.09 -6.36 -23.22
N PRO A 309 -16.02 -7.16 -23.36
CA PRO A 309 -14.98 -7.30 -22.35
C PRO A 309 -14.02 -6.11 -22.34
N TYR A 310 -13.25 -6.02 -21.26
CA TYR A 310 -12.01 -5.27 -21.17
C TYR A 310 -10.84 -6.13 -21.65
N LEU A 311 -9.86 -5.49 -22.30
CA LEU A 311 -8.67 -6.15 -22.85
C LEU A 311 -7.40 -5.46 -22.34
N SER A 312 -6.31 -6.20 -22.15
CA SER A 312 -4.98 -5.60 -21.98
C SER A 312 -3.91 -6.34 -22.78
N VAL A 313 -3.16 -5.62 -23.61
CA VAL A 313 -2.03 -6.17 -24.38
C VAL A 313 -0.72 -5.89 -23.65
N HIS A 314 0.05 -6.95 -23.41
CA HIS A 314 1.34 -6.88 -22.73
C HIS A 314 2.30 -8.00 -23.17
N GLU A 315 3.35 -8.23 -22.39
CA GLU A 315 4.30 -9.33 -22.59
C GLU A 315 4.68 -9.98 -21.24
N SER A 316 5.18 -11.21 -21.30
CA SER A 316 5.66 -11.95 -20.12
C SER A 316 6.97 -12.66 -20.42
N ASN A 317 7.80 -12.84 -19.38
CA ASN A 317 9.12 -13.45 -19.42
C ASN A 317 10.10 -12.74 -20.38
N LEU A 318 10.25 -11.42 -20.23
CA LEU A 318 11.21 -10.64 -21.02
C LEU A 318 12.65 -10.98 -20.58
N THR A 319 13.31 -11.83 -21.37
CA THR A 319 14.69 -12.28 -21.13
C THR A 319 15.46 -12.29 -22.44
N ASP A 320 16.64 -11.67 -22.46
CA ASP A 320 17.53 -11.57 -23.63
C ASP A 320 16.82 -11.14 -24.93
N TYR A 321 15.94 -10.15 -24.79
CA TYR A 321 15.15 -9.58 -25.87
C TYR A 321 14.88 -8.09 -25.58
N ALA A 322 14.46 -7.32 -26.59
CA ALA A 322 14.10 -5.92 -26.42
C ALA A 322 12.64 -5.78 -25.96
N SER A 323 12.33 -4.78 -25.13
CA SER A 323 10.97 -4.53 -24.65
C SER A 323 10.00 -4.21 -25.80
N LEU A 324 8.79 -4.71 -25.69
CA LEU A 324 7.66 -4.45 -26.58
C LEU A 324 7.03 -3.07 -26.32
N SER A 325 6.75 -2.35 -27.41
CA SER A 325 5.69 -1.33 -27.49
C SER A 325 4.81 -1.63 -28.71
N LEU A 326 3.71 -0.91 -28.87
CA LEU A 326 2.77 -1.10 -29.97
C LEU A 326 2.71 0.14 -30.84
N ALA A 327 3.05 0.01 -32.13
CA ALA A 327 2.99 1.10 -33.10
C ALA A 327 1.78 0.98 -34.03
N SER A 328 1.15 2.11 -34.35
CA SER A 328 0.04 2.11 -35.30
C SER A 328 0.53 1.78 -36.72
N GLN A 329 -0.17 0.89 -37.42
CA GLN A 329 0.16 0.49 -38.80
C GLN A 329 -0.10 1.60 -39.84
N SER A 330 -0.77 2.67 -39.44
CA SER A 330 -1.12 3.80 -40.30
C SER A 330 -0.51 5.08 -39.75
N SER A 331 0.20 5.83 -40.58
CA SER A 331 0.71 7.16 -40.21
C SER A 331 -0.38 8.22 -39.98
N ALA A 332 -1.65 7.86 -40.18
CA ALA A 332 -2.81 8.70 -39.92
C ALA A 332 -3.65 8.22 -38.73
N GLY A 333 -3.17 7.22 -37.97
CA GLY A 333 -3.94 6.52 -36.95
C GLY A 333 -4.71 5.32 -37.50
N SER A 334 -4.88 4.28 -36.68
CA SER A 334 -5.60 3.04 -36.98
C SER A 334 -5.75 2.19 -35.71
N PRO A 335 -6.87 1.44 -35.54
CA PRO A 335 -7.01 0.44 -34.48
C PRO A 335 -6.19 -0.85 -34.75
N ARG A 336 -5.13 -0.74 -35.55
CA ARG A 336 -4.30 -1.86 -35.97
C ARG A 336 -2.87 -1.54 -35.62
N PHE A 337 -2.28 -2.39 -34.79
CA PHE A 337 -0.95 -2.18 -34.24
C PHE A 337 0.01 -3.27 -34.69
N ALA A 338 1.30 -2.97 -34.62
CA ALA A 338 2.37 -3.93 -34.76
C ALA A 338 3.36 -3.77 -33.61
N ALA A 339 4.09 -4.82 -33.29
CA ALA A 339 5.20 -4.77 -32.35
C ALA A 339 6.24 -3.74 -32.81
N GLU A 340 6.62 -2.86 -31.91
CA GLU A 340 7.73 -1.92 -32.07
C GLU A 340 8.68 -2.16 -30.90
N LEU A 341 9.82 -2.77 -31.20
CA LEU A 341 10.83 -3.13 -30.20
C LEU A 341 11.82 -1.98 -29.99
N ALA A 342 12.32 -1.85 -28.76
CA ALA A 342 13.35 -0.87 -28.45
C ALA A 342 14.63 -1.13 -29.26
N PRO A 343 15.21 -0.11 -29.92
CA PRO A 343 16.38 -0.31 -30.77
C PRO A 343 17.69 -0.37 -29.97
N LEU A 344 18.63 -1.16 -30.47
CA LEU A 344 20.07 -1.13 -30.17
C LEU A 344 20.78 0.04 -30.88
N PRO A 345 22.04 0.33 -30.54
CA PRO A 345 22.77 1.47 -31.10
C PRO A 345 22.90 1.48 -32.64
N ASP A 346 22.92 0.30 -33.28
CA ASP A 346 22.99 0.18 -34.74
C ASP A 346 21.62 0.18 -35.45
N GLY A 347 20.54 0.37 -34.69
CA GLY A 347 19.17 0.39 -35.18
C GLY A 347 18.51 -0.99 -35.30
N SER A 348 19.23 -2.09 -35.07
CA SER A 348 18.61 -3.41 -34.89
C SER A 348 17.90 -3.50 -33.53
N SER A 349 17.09 -4.53 -33.28
CA SER A 349 16.36 -4.67 -32.01
C SER A 349 16.97 -5.73 -31.09
N VAL A 350 17.33 -6.90 -31.65
CA VAL A 350 17.81 -8.05 -30.87
C VAL A 350 18.98 -8.73 -31.60
N LYS A 351 20.03 -9.07 -30.87
CA LYS A 351 21.15 -9.90 -31.32
C LYS A 351 21.19 -11.16 -30.48
N ALA A 352 21.10 -12.33 -31.11
CA ALA A 352 21.00 -13.60 -30.39
C ALA A 352 21.56 -14.77 -31.20
N SER A 353 21.66 -15.92 -30.54
CA SER A 353 22.06 -17.20 -31.14
C SER A 353 20.95 -18.22 -30.92
N ALA A 354 20.65 -18.99 -31.96
CA ALA A 354 19.67 -20.06 -31.90
C ALA A 354 20.19 -21.28 -31.11
N PRO A 355 19.28 -22.06 -30.47
CA PRO A 355 17.85 -21.81 -30.42
C PRO A 355 17.53 -20.62 -29.49
N HIS A 356 16.60 -19.77 -29.90
CA HIS A 356 16.21 -18.59 -29.11
C HIS A 356 14.70 -18.41 -29.13
N VAL A 357 14.13 -17.94 -28.02
CA VAL A 357 12.69 -17.78 -27.85
C VAL A 357 12.33 -16.32 -27.62
N THR A 358 11.24 -15.85 -28.22
CA THR A 358 10.69 -14.54 -27.88
C THR A 358 10.08 -14.56 -26.48
N PRO A 359 9.95 -13.39 -25.81
CA PRO A 359 9.02 -13.27 -24.71
C PRO A 359 7.60 -13.64 -25.14
N TRP A 360 6.75 -13.99 -24.19
CA TRP A 360 5.32 -14.17 -24.46
C TRP A 360 4.68 -12.84 -24.84
N ARG A 361 3.81 -12.84 -25.85
CA ARG A 361 2.91 -11.73 -26.17
C ARG A 361 1.56 -12.11 -25.57
N THR A 362 0.97 -11.21 -24.79
CA THR A 362 -0.19 -11.53 -23.95
C THR A 362 -1.39 -10.66 -24.31
N LEU A 363 -2.56 -11.25 -24.13
CA LEU A 363 -3.84 -10.55 -24.15
C LEU A 363 -4.66 -11.02 -22.95
N GLN A 364 -4.78 -10.17 -21.93
CA GLN A 364 -5.74 -10.38 -20.83
C GLN A 364 -7.15 -10.00 -21.32
N ILE A 365 -8.16 -10.74 -20.87
CA ILE A 365 -9.57 -10.54 -21.20
C ILE A 365 -10.39 -10.71 -19.93
N GLY A 366 -11.27 -9.75 -19.64
CA GLY A 366 -12.16 -9.77 -18.47
C GLY A 366 -13.50 -9.11 -18.77
N ASP A 367 -14.56 -9.55 -18.09
CA ASP A 367 -15.89 -8.93 -18.19
C ASP A 367 -15.97 -7.60 -17.42
N THR A 368 -15.15 -7.45 -16.37
CA THR A 368 -15.02 -6.24 -15.56
C THR A 368 -13.59 -5.70 -15.57
N PRO A 369 -13.36 -4.43 -15.21
CA PRO A 369 -12.00 -3.93 -14.99
C PRO A 369 -11.25 -4.69 -13.88
N GLY A 370 -11.99 -5.18 -12.88
CA GLY A 370 -11.44 -5.96 -11.77
C GLY A 370 -10.83 -7.28 -12.20
N ASP A 371 -11.46 -7.96 -13.16
CA ASP A 371 -10.97 -9.23 -13.71
C ASP A 371 -9.55 -9.10 -14.31
N LEU A 372 -9.21 -7.93 -14.87
CA LEU A 372 -7.86 -7.66 -15.36
C LEU A 372 -6.84 -7.58 -14.22
N VAL A 373 -7.21 -6.93 -13.11
CA VAL A 373 -6.35 -6.73 -11.93
C VAL A 373 -6.12 -8.05 -11.19
N GLU A 374 -7.15 -8.90 -11.08
CA GLU A 374 -7.06 -10.18 -10.38
C GLU A 374 -6.34 -11.27 -11.19
N SER A 375 -6.30 -11.13 -12.51
CA SER A 375 -5.68 -12.11 -13.42
C SER A 375 -4.20 -12.34 -13.12
N GLN A 376 -3.78 -13.60 -13.03
CA GLN A 376 -2.39 -14.01 -12.83
C GLN A 376 -1.69 -14.46 -14.14
N LEU A 377 -2.22 -14.06 -15.29
CA LEU A 377 -1.71 -14.47 -16.61
C LEU A 377 -0.22 -14.14 -16.79
N ILE A 378 0.20 -12.94 -16.40
CA ILE A 378 1.58 -12.47 -16.58
C ILE A 378 2.60 -13.34 -15.81
N PRO A 379 2.47 -13.55 -14.49
CA PRO A 379 3.38 -14.45 -13.77
C PRO A 379 3.23 -15.91 -14.20
N LEU A 380 2.04 -16.42 -14.52
CA LEU A 380 1.86 -17.82 -14.94
C LEU A 380 2.56 -18.17 -16.27
N LEU A 381 2.81 -17.18 -17.12
CA LEU A 381 3.60 -17.34 -18.33
C LEU A 381 5.13 -17.20 -18.10
N ALA A 382 5.54 -16.62 -16.98
CA ALA A 382 6.94 -16.52 -16.60
C ALA A 382 7.50 -17.83 -16.07
N ASP A 383 8.83 -18.00 -16.14
CA ASP A 383 9.49 -19.19 -15.62
C ASP A 383 9.30 -19.34 -14.10
N PRO A 384 9.26 -20.56 -13.56
CA PRO A 384 9.21 -20.77 -12.12
C PRO A 384 10.47 -20.25 -11.42
N LEU A 385 10.44 -20.17 -10.09
CA LEU A 385 11.56 -19.74 -9.25
C LEU A 385 12.92 -20.32 -9.72
N ASP A 386 13.86 -19.43 -10.04
CA ASP A 386 15.24 -19.84 -10.32
C ASP A 386 15.99 -20.10 -9.01
N LYS A 387 15.88 -21.33 -8.50
CA LYS A 387 16.53 -21.75 -7.26
C LYS A 387 18.05 -21.60 -7.28
N ALA A 388 18.68 -21.53 -8.45
CA ALA A 388 20.13 -21.36 -8.55
C ALA A 388 20.59 -19.93 -8.28
N ALA A 389 19.71 -18.94 -8.48
CA ALA A 389 19.99 -17.53 -8.19
C ALA A 389 20.00 -17.23 -6.68
N PHE A 390 19.32 -18.05 -5.87
CA PHE A 390 19.18 -17.84 -4.43
C PHE A 390 20.21 -18.65 -3.61
N PRO A 391 20.61 -18.15 -2.42
CA PRO A 391 21.59 -18.82 -1.59
C PRO A 391 21.13 -20.21 -1.15
N SER A 392 22.09 -21.06 -0.78
CA SER A 392 21.83 -22.40 -0.21
C SER A 392 20.93 -23.32 -1.05
N GLY A 393 20.82 -23.09 -2.37
CA GLY A 393 20.04 -23.92 -3.30
C GLY A 393 18.55 -23.58 -3.34
N GLY A 394 18.19 -22.32 -3.08
CA GLY A 394 16.80 -21.84 -3.18
C GLY A 394 16.22 -21.26 -1.89
N ASP A 395 17.03 -20.75 -0.95
CA ASP A 395 16.54 -20.12 0.29
C ASP A 395 15.92 -18.74 0.01
N THR A 396 14.59 -18.68 0.09
CA THR A 396 13.75 -17.48 -0.08
C THR A 396 13.09 -17.01 1.22
N SER A 397 13.37 -17.66 2.36
CA SER A 397 12.68 -17.41 3.65
C SER A 397 12.79 -15.97 4.17
N TRP A 398 13.73 -15.20 3.64
CA TRP A 398 13.95 -13.78 3.96
C TRP A 398 13.02 -12.83 3.18
N LEU A 399 12.15 -13.36 2.31
CA LEU A 399 11.19 -12.64 1.47
C LEU A 399 9.73 -12.79 1.92
N GLU A 400 9.40 -13.77 2.77
CA GLU A 400 8.03 -14.30 2.98
C GLU A 400 6.99 -13.24 3.40
N ASP A 401 7.40 -12.17 4.09
CA ASP A 401 6.47 -11.18 4.66
C ASP A 401 6.44 -9.85 3.89
N GLY A 402 7.27 -9.69 2.84
CA GLY A 402 7.58 -8.36 2.31
C GLY A 402 8.16 -7.44 3.38
N ARG A 403 8.23 -6.12 3.12
CA ARG A 403 8.83 -5.12 4.02
C ARG A 403 8.18 -3.75 3.91
N LYS A 404 8.15 -3.02 5.01
CA LYS A 404 7.79 -1.59 5.06
C LYS A 404 9.01 -0.73 5.40
N TYR A 405 9.10 0.45 4.80
CA TYR A 405 10.21 1.37 5.06
C TYR A 405 9.77 2.83 5.09
N VAL A 406 10.54 3.66 5.80
CA VAL A 406 10.51 5.14 5.70
C VAL A 406 11.81 5.61 5.06
N GLY A 407 11.93 6.89 4.68
CA GLY A 407 13.16 7.33 4.02
C GLY A 407 13.57 8.78 4.25
N ILE A 408 14.88 8.98 4.36
CA ILE A 408 15.51 10.25 4.04
C ILE A 408 15.50 10.34 2.52
N TRP A 409 14.36 10.80 1.99
CA TRP A 409 14.06 10.86 0.55
C TRP A 409 13.22 12.09 0.24
N TRP A 410 12.01 12.17 0.82
CA TRP A 410 11.04 13.22 0.54
C TRP A 410 11.58 14.62 0.78
N THR A 411 12.44 14.80 1.78
CA THR A 411 13.09 16.10 2.05
C THR A 411 14.00 16.58 0.92
N MET A 412 14.57 15.70 0.09
CA MET A 412 15.33 16.10 -1.09
C MET A 412 14.44 16.31 -2.30
N ILE A 413 13.47 15.41 -2.50
CA ILE A 413 12.47 15.50 -3.57
C ILE A 413 11.67 16.81 -3.49
N ALA A 414 11.23 17.18 -2.29
CA ALA A 414 10.55 18.43 -1.98
C ALA A 414 11.43 19.69 -2.14
N GLY A 415 12.76 19.53 -2.31
CA GLY A 415 13.70 20.63 -2.45
C GLY A 415 14.23 21.23 -1.13
N SER A 416 13.85 20.67 0.02
CA SER A 416 14.27 21.12 1.36
C SER A 416 15.72 20.77 1.71
N ALA A 417 16.30 19.77 1.04
CA ALA A 417 17.66 19.30 1.26
C ALA A 417 18.33 18.87 -0.04
N ASN A 418 19.64 18.67 0.01
CA ASN A 418 20.47 18.24 -1.12
C ASN A 418 20.91 16.79 -0.91
N TRP A 419 21.01 16.03 -2.00
CA TRP A 419 21.69 14.73 -2.02
C TRP A 419 23.21 14.86 -1.85
N GLU A 420 23.81 15.93 -2.37
CA GLU A 420 25.26 16.14 -2.31
C GLU A 420 25.67 16.73 -0.96
N TYR A 421 26.73 16.20 -0.36
CA TYR A 421 27.44 16.85 0.74
C TYR A 421 28.43 17.90 0.21
N LYS A 422 28.52 19.06 0.89
CA LYS A 422 29.58 20.05 0.66
C LYS A 422 30.15 20.57 1.96
N SER A 423 31.48 20.73 1.99
CA SER A 423 32.15 21.38 3.12
C SER A 423 31.88 22.89 3.16
N ASP A 424 31.86 23.48 4.36
CA ASP A 424 31.74 24.93 4.55
C ASP A 424 32.76 25.74 3.73
N GLY A 425 33.98 25.22 3.59
CA GLY A 425 35.04 25.84 2.80
C GLY A 425 34.72 25.93 1.31
N GLU A 426 34.04 24.91 0.77
CA GLU A 426 33.62 24.89 -0.62
C GLU A 426 32.46 25.85 -0.86
N ILE A 427 31.43 25.79 -0.02
CA ILE A 427 30.22 26.62 -0.13
C ILE A 427 30.60 28.11 -0.05
N SER A 428 31.39 28.47 0.97
CA SER A 428 31.87 29.85 1.15
C SER A 428 32.85 30.28 0.05
N GLY A 429 33.67 29.35 -0.47
CA GLY A 429 34.57 29.59 -1.59
C GLY A 429 33.84 29.99 -2.88
N ASN A 430 32.61 29.50 -3.06
CA ASN A 430 31.71 29.84 -4.16
C ASN A 430 30.84 31.09 -3.90
N GLY A 431 30.99 31.72 -2.73
CA GLY A 431 30.23 32.91 -2.34
C GLY A 431 28.82 32.64 -1.81
N ASN A 432 28.49 31.38 -1.53
CA ASN A 432 27.22 30.97 -0.92
C ASN A 432 27.34 30.91 0.61
N ASN A 433 26.20 30.90 1.31
CA ASN A 433 26.17 30.80 2.76
C ASN A 433 26.18 29.32 3.21
N PRO A 434 27.21 28.84 3.94
CA PRO A 434 27.21 27.48 4.48
C PRO A 434 26.01 27.15 5.37
N ALA A 435 25.46 28.15 6.07
CA ALA A 435 24.33 27.99 6.97
C ALA A 435 23.03 27.56 6.26
N SER A 436 22.89 27.87 4.96
CA SER A 436 21.69 27.56 4.17
C SER A 436 21.88 26.34 3.27
N TYR A 437 22.97 25.58 3.43
CA TYR A 437 23.20 24.35 2.68
C TYR A 437 22.92 23.15 3.57
N ILE A 438 21.96 22.33 3.15
CA ILE A 438 21.42 21.22 3.96
C ILE A 438 21.64 19.94 3.20
N HIS A 439 22.50 19.08 3.75
CA HIS A 439 22.66 17.71 3.28
C HIS A 439 21.58 16.82 3.92
N GLY A 440 20.93 16.00 3.10
CA GLY A 440 19.84 15.11 3.50
C GLY A 440 20.33 13.94 4.36
N ALA A 441 21.21 13.10 3.83
CA ALA A 441 21.73 11.93 4.53
C ALA A 441 22.76 12.32 5.60
N ARG A 442 22.34 12.29 6.87
CA ARG A 442 23.23 12.52 8.02
C ARG A 442 23.09 11.40 9.04
N THR A 443 24.19 10.99 9.69
CA THR A 443 24.17 9.92 10.70
C THR A 443 23.15 10.17 11.80
N GLU A 444 23.03 11.41 12.30
CA GLU A 444 22.09 11.76 13.35
C GLU A 444 20.63 11.68 12.90
N ARG A 445 20.35 12.12 11.67
CA ARG A 445 19.00 12.04 11.08
C ARG A 445 18.60 10.59 10.84
N MET A 446 19.53 9.76 10.35
CA MET A 446 19.29 8.33 10.16
C MET A 446 18.93 7.63 11.47
N LYS A 447 19.64 7.93 12.56
CA LYS A 447 19.34 7.38 13.88
C LYS A 447 17.95 7.77 14.39
N ARG A 448 17.51 9.00 14.15
CA ARG A 448 16.13 9.45 14.47
C ARG A 448 15.09 8.65 13.68
N TYR A 449 15.28 8.51 12.37
CA TYR A 449 14.40 7.71 11.52
C TYR A 449 14.39 6.23 11.93
N MET A 450 15.54 5.64 12.26
CA MET A 450 15.62 4.26 12.73
C MET A 450 14.93 4.07 14.07
N ARG A 451 15.00 5.06 14.97
CA ARG A 451 14.29 4.99 16.24
C ARG A 451 12.78 5.05 16.05
N PHE A 452 12.30 5.99 15.22
CA PHE A 452 10.90 6.04 14.79
C PHE A 452 10.46 4.70 14.20
N ALA A 453 11.20 4.17 13.23
CA ALA A 453 10.90 2.88 12.60
C ALA A 453 10.83 1.73 13.61
N SER A 454 11.76 1.68 14.58
CA SER A 454 11.77 0.66 15.63
C SER A 454 10.54 0.76 16.54
N GLU A 455 10.05 1.96 16.85
CA GLU A 455 8.89 2.13 17.74
C GLU A 455 7.56 1.80 17.06
N HIS A 456 7.51 1.86 15.72
CA HIS A 456 6.29 1.64 14.95
C HIS A 456 6.26 0.38 14.09
N GLY A 457 7.27 -0.49 14.22
CA GLY A 457 7.29 -1.77 13.50
C GLY A 457 7.52 -1.61 12.00
N ILE A 458 8.41 -0.70 11.62
CA ILE A 458 8.86 -0.48 10.25
C ILE A 458 10.23 -1.13 10.09
N ASP A 459 10.41 -1.92 9.03
CA ASP A 459 11.54 -2.85 8.90
C ASP A 459 12.86 -2.14 8.57
N SER A 460 12.80 -1.05 7.80
CA SER A 460 14.01 -0.36 7.36
C SER A 460 13.84 1.14 7.09
N VAL A 461 14.98 1.82 6.95
CA VAL A 461 15.07 3.23 6.60
C VAL A 461 15.92 3.41 5.34
N LEU A 462 15.36 4.02 4.30
CA LEU A 462 16.09 4.46 3.10
C LEU A 462 16.91 5.72 3.38
N ALA A 463 18.12 5.80 2.84
CA ALA A 463 18.86 7.06 2.76
C ALA A 463 19.39 7.28 1.34
N GLU A 464 18.95 8.34 0.68
CA GLU A 464 19.57 8.81 -0.56
C GLU A 464 20.57 9.94 -0.28
N GLY A 465 21.61 10.07 -1.10
CA GLY A 465 22.69 11.04 -0.88
C GLY A 465 23.74 10.57 0.13
N TRP A 466 23.74 9.30 0.52
CA TRP A 466 24.67 8.79 1.54
C TRP A 466 26.13 8.66 1.06
N ASN A 467 26.33 8.37 -0.23
CA ASN A 467 27.62 8.04 -0.85
C ASN A 467 28.29 9.21 -1.56
N GLU A 468 29.60 9.14 -1.79
CA GLU A 468 30.31 10.11 -2.63
C GLU A 468 29.89 10.01 -4.11
N GLY A 469 29.91 11.14 -4.83
CA GLY A 469 29.69 11.18 -6.28
C GLY A 469 28.50 12.03 -6.75
N TRP A 470 27.54 12.36 -5.85
CA TRP A 470 26.36 13.18 -6.21
C TRP A 470 26.68 14.56 -6.82
N SER A 471 27.91 15.05 -6.68
CA SER A 471 28.40 16.24 -7.41
C SER A 471 28.28 16.14 -8.94
N THR A 472 28.22 14.91 -9.48
CA THR A 472 28.07 14.64 -10.90
C THR A 472 26.66 14.21 -11.29
N TYR A 473 25.69 14.15 -10.37
CA TYR A 473 24.31 13.72 -10.64
C TYR A 473 23.50 14.79 -11.41
N GLY A 474 22.57 14.34 -12.26
CA GLY A 474 21.64 15.19 -13.02
C GLY A 474 21.72 15.00 -14.54
N ALA A 475 20.99 15.83 -15.29
CA ALA A 475 20.89 15.69 -16.74
C ALA A 475 22.25 15.80 -17.45
N GLY A 476 22.68 14.72 -18.11
CA GLY A 476 23.97 14.64 -18.81
C GLY A 476 25.16 14.22 -17.93
N ALA A 477 24.89 13.79 -16.69
CA ALA A 477 25.81 13.01 -15.88
C ALA A 477 26.16 11.69 -16.58
N ASP A 478 27.41 11.25 -16.46
CA ASP A 478 27.86 9.92 -16.91
C ASP A 478 27.92 8.90 -15.78
N GLY A 479 27.57 9.28 -14.53
CA GLY A 479 27.51 8.38 -13.37
C GLY A 479 28.86 7.79 -12.91
N ALA A 480 29.97 8.10 -13.58
CA ALA A 480 31.26 7.43 -13.37
C ALA A 480 31.93 7.76 -12.02
N ALA A 481 31.45 8.78 -11.31
CA ALA A 481 31.96 9.19 -10.01
C ALA A 481 31.12 8.66 -8.83
N LEU A 482 30.04 7.91 -9.09
CA LEU A 482 29.22 7.31 -8.05
C LEU A 482 29.89 6.03 -7.55
N GLU A 483 30.43 6.11 -6.33
CA GLU A 483 31.00 4.98 -5.61
C GLU A 483 29.93 4.42 -4.66
N LEU A 484 29.80 3.10 -4.56
CA LEU A 484 28.66 2.44 -3.90
C LEU A 484 29.09 1.47 -2.79
N GLY A 485 30.36 1.42 -2.40
CA GLY A 485 30.81 0.62 -1.27
C GLY A 485 30.37 1.22 0.07
N VAL A 486 30.20 0.39 1.10
CA VAL A 486 29.74 0.86 2.43
C VAL A 486 30.70 1.88 3.09
N ASP A 487 31.97 1.88 2.67
CA ASP A 487 33.01 2.79 3.14
C ASP A 487 33.12 4.08 2.28
N ASP A 488 32.36 4.18 1.19
CA ASP A 488 32.34 5.32 0.26
C ASP A 488 31.29 6.38 0.66
N SER A 489 30.90 6.40 1.93
CA SER A 489 29.92 7.35 2.47
C SER A 489 30.50 8.75 2.68
N TYR A 490 29.68 9.79 2.54
CA TYR A 490 30.11 11.17 2.81
C TYR A 490 30.57 11.37 4.27
N PRO A 491 31.41 12.38 4.57
CA PRO A 491 31.97 12.58 5.91
C PRO A 491 30.97 12.81 7.06
N ASP A 492 29.72 13.15 6.77
CA ASP A 492 28.64 13.36 7.74
C ASP A 492 27.60 12.22 7.77
N PHE A 493 27.87 11.11 7.06
CA PHE A 493 27.09 9.88 7.10
C PHE A 493 28.02 8.65 7.24
N ASP A 494 27.83 7.83 8.26
CA ASP A 494 28.62 6.61 8.51
C ASP A 494 27.71 5.38 8.44
N VAL A 495 27.79 4.62 7.34
CA VAL A 495 26.97 3.43 7.09
C VAL A 495 27.16 2.37 8.18
N ASN A 496 28.40 2.15 8.62
CA ASN A 496 28.72 1.16 9.64
C ASN A 496 28.14 1.56 11.01
N GLU A 497 28.17 2.85 11.34
CA GLU A 497 27.58 3.36 12.57
C GLU A 497 26.05 3.22 12.58
N VAL A 498 25.37 3.59 11.48
CA VAL A 498 23.90 3.53 11.43
C VAL A 498 23.38 2.10 11.36
N THR A 499 24.03 1.21 10.62
CA THR A 499 23.64 -0.23 10.56
C THR A 499 23.83 -0.90 11.92
N GLN A 500 24.92 -0.61 12.63
CA GLN A 500 25.12 -1.09 14.01
C GLN A 500 24.06 -0.51 14.97
N PHE A 501 23.74 0.78 14.86
CA PHE A 501 22.70 1.40 15.68
C PHE A 501 21.33 0.74 15.46
N GLY A 502 20.92 0.57 14.19
CA GLY A 502 19.66 -0.07 13.83
C GLY A 502 19.55 -1.51 14.34
N ALA A 503 20.65 -2.28 14.30
CA ALA A 503 20.71 -3.63 14.85
C ALA A 503 20.62 -3.69 16.40
N ASP A 504 21.01 -2.62 17.10
CA ASP A 504 21.00 -2.56 18.57
C ASP A 504 19.66 -2.06 19.15
N LEU A 505 18.71 -1.64 18.31
CA LEU A 505 17.36 -1.23 18.73
C LEU A 505 16.52 -2.41 19.23
N SER A 506 15.48 -2.12 20.02
CA SER A 506 14.61 -3.15 20.60
C SER A 506 13.86 -3.95 19.54
N ASN A 507 13.40 -3.26 18.51
CA ASN A 507 12.99 -3.86 17.25
C ASN A 507 14.08 -3.45 16.25
N ALA A 508 14.84 -4.43 15.74
CA ALA A 508 15.94 -4.14 14.86
C ALA A 508 15.42 -3.49 13.58
N VAL A 509 16.10 -2.44 13.12
CA VAL A 509 15.77 -1.72 11.89
C VAL A 509 16.96 -1.76 10.96
N GLU A 510 16.74 -2.19 9.72
CA GLU A 510 17.78 -2.24 8.70
C GLU A 510 17.90 -0.89 7.96
N MET A 511 18.99 -0.72 7.24
CA MET A 511 19.10 0.35 6.24
C MET A 511 18.64 -0.21 4.88
N THR A 512 17.74 0.50 4.20
CA THR A 512 17.54 0.33 2.76
C THR A 512 18.59 1.17 2.04
N MET A 513 19.43 0.53 1.24
CA MET A 513 20.49 1.19 0.49
C MET A 513 19.93 1.92 -0.74
N HIS A 514 20.54 3.03 -1.14
CA HIS A 514 20.26 3.67 -2.42
C HIS A 514 21.44 3.53 -3.39
N ASN A 515 21.19 2.89 -4.54
CA ASN A 515 22.13 2.71 -5.63
C ASN A 515 21.63 3.46 -6.89
N GLU A 516 21.75 4.78 -6.89
CA GLU A 516 21.59 5.60 -8.10
C GLU A 516 22.79 5.39 -9.03
N THR A 517 22.55 5.26 -10.34
CA THR A 517 23.59 4.96 -11.33
C THR A 517 23.85 6.13 -12.30
N SER A 518 22.99 7.15 -12.29
CA SER A 518 22.86 8.16 -13.34
C SER A 518 22.79 7.55 -14.75
N GLY A 519 22.23 6.36 -14.89
CA GLY A 519 22.13 5.62 -16.14
C GLY A 519 23.42 4.95 -16.62
N ASN A 520 24.49 4.84 -15.81
CA ASN A 520 25.71 4.14 -16.20
C ASN A 520 25.70 2.67 -15.78
N LEU A 521 25.42 1.80 -16.76
CA LEU A 521 25.31 0.36 -16.55
C LEU A 521 26.68 -0.27 -16.25
N GLY A 522 27.71 0.11 -17.00
CA GLY A 522 29.05 -0.46 -16.87
C GLY A 522 29.71 -0.16 -15.54
N ASN A 523 29.54 1.08 -15.03
CA ASN A 523 30.02 1.43 -13.70
C ASN A 523 29.34 0.58 -12.63
N TYR A 524 28.01 0.45 -12.67
CA TYR A 524 27.29 -0.32 -11.67
C TYR A 524 27.61 -1.82 -11.74
N GLU A 525 27.81 -2.38 -12.94
CA GLU A 525 28.30 -3.74 -13.12
C GLU A 525 29.71 -3.92 -12.53
N ASP A 526 30.63 -2.95 -12.65
CA ASP A 526 31.96 -3.01 -12.02
C ASP A 526 31.87 -2.99 -10.48
N GLU A 527 31.02 -2.13 -9.91
CA GLU A 527 30.75 -2.08 -8.48
C GLU A 527 30.26 -3.45 -7.97
N ILE A 528 29.31 -4.07 -8.68
CA ILE A 528 28.74 -5.37 -8.29
C ILE A 528 29.74 -6.51 -8.48
N GLU A 529 30.35 -6.63 -9.65
CA GLU A 529 31.14 -7.82 -10.01
C GLU A 529 32.58 -7.75 -9.51
N ASN A 530 33.22 -6.58 -9.61
CA ASN A 530 34.64 -6.41 -9.29
C ASN A 530 34.87 -5.88 -7.88
N LYS A 531 34.02 -4.96 -7.40
CA LYS A 531 34.08 -4.45 -6.01
C LYS A 531 33.22 -5.25 -5.04
N ASN A 532 32.28 -6.06 -5.53
CA ASN A 532 31.48 -7.00 -4.74
C ASN A 532 30.61 -6.33 -3.67
N ILE A 533 30.07 -5.14 -3.99
CA ILE A 533 29.31 -4.30 -3.04
C ILE A 533 28.12 -5.03 -2.40
N PHE A 534 27.44 -5.93 -3.10
CA PHE A 534 26.30 -6.65 -2.53
C PHE A 534 26.70 -7.62 -1.41
N ALA A 535 27.91 -8.18 -1.45
CA ALA A 535 28.40 -8.97 -0.34
C ALA A 535 28.82 -8.09 0.84
N GLU A 536 29.27 -6.85 0.59
CA GLU A 536 29.53 -5.87 1.64
C GLU A 536 28.22 -5.46 2.33
N TYR A 537 27.15 -5.25 1.55
CA TYR A 537 25.81 -4.95 2.07
C TYR A 537 25.30 -6.08 2.98
N GLU A 538 25.31 -7.33 2.51
CA GLU A 538 24.92 -8.49 3.34
C GLU A 538 25.80 -8.61 4.60
N ALA A 539 27.10 -8.29 4.52
CA ALA A 539 27.99 -8.31 5.68
C ALA A 539 27.70 -7.19 6.69
N ALA A 540 27.23 -6.03 6.22
CA ALA A 540 26.77 -4.91 7.03
C ALA A 540 25.32 -5.09 7.54
N GLY A 541 24.62 -6.14 7.12
CA GLY A 541 23.23 -6.40 7.51
C GLY A 541 22.18 -5.63 6.72
N ILE A 542 22.54 -5.10 5.55
CA ILE A 542 21.64 -4.47 4.59
C ILE A 542 21.04 -5.55 3.69
N ARG A 543 19.72 -5.55 3.53
CA ARG A 543 18.99 -6.55 2.72
C ARG A 543 17.98 -5.96 1.74
N SER A 544 17.94 -4.64 1.60
CA SER A 544 17.06 -3.95 0.66
C SER A 544 17.80 -2.83 -0.05
N ILE A 545 17.52 -2.67 -1.35
CA ILE A 545 18.14 -1.69 -2.23
C ILE A 545 17.04 -1.00 -3.04
N LYS A 546 17.03 0.34 -3.02
CA LYS A 546 16.41 1.16 -4.06
C LYS A 546 17.47 1.43 -5.12
N ASN A 547 17.18 1.06 -6.36
CA ASN A 547 18.02 1.34 -7.53
C ASN A 547 17.43 2.47 -8.35
N GLY A 548 18.29 3.32 -8.95
CA GLY A 548 17.87 4.39 -9.87
C GLY A 548 18.71 4.42 -11.14
N TYR A 549 18.09 4.77 -12.27
CA TYR A 549 18.72 4.86 -13.59
C TYR A 549 18.39 6.20 -14.29
N VAL A 550 18.35 7.28 -13.50
CA VAL A 550 17.98 8.62 -13.97
C VAL A 550 18.98 9.14 -15.00
N ASN A 551 18.56 9.23 -16.26
CA ASN A 551 19.35 9.91 -17.29
C ASN A 551 18.49 10.39 -18.48
N ASP A 552 18.56 11.69 -18.75
CA ASP A 552 17.82 12.34 -19.85
C ASP A 552 18.35 11.97 -21.25
N PRO A 553 19.67 11.96 -21.50
CA PRO A 553 20.23 11.46 -22.76
C PRO A 553 19.97 9.98 -23.07
N GLY A 554 20.01 9.10 -22.07
CA GLY A 554 19.91 7.65 -22.22
C GLY A 554 20.88 6.90 -21.30
N LEU A 555 21.12 5.61 -21.55
CA LEU A 555 22.00 4.78 -20.75
C LEU A 555 23.43 4.72 -21.33
N TYR A 556 24.42 4.66 -20.44
CA TYR A 556 25.86 4.50 -20.74
C TYR A 556 26.29 3.05 -20.47
N ASP A 557 27.26 2.54 -21.22
CA ASP A 557 27.67 1.13 -21.16
C ASP A 557 29.10 0.96 -20.64
N GLU A 558 29.99 1.92 -20.88
CA GLU A 558 31.32 1.95 -20.29
C GLU A 558 31.50 3.12 -19.31
N GLU A 559 32.37 2.94 -18.31
CA GLU A 559 32.70 3.91 -17.24
C GLU A 559 33.12 5.30 -17.77
N ALA A 560 33.60 5.40 -19.03
CA ALA A 560 34.11 6.64 -19.61
C ALA A 560 33.49 6.98 -20.98
N ASP A 561 32.30 6.46 -21.27
CA ASP A 561 31.59 6.78 -22.51
C ASP A 561 31.33 8.30 -22.60
N GLU A 562 31.73 8.92 -23.72
CA GLU A 562 31.55 10.36 -23.92
C GLU A 562 30.07 10.74 -24.15
N GLU A 563 29.22 9.79 -24.56
CA GLU A 563 27.80 9.98 -24.88
C GLU A 563 26.99 8.72 -24.54
N ALA A 564 25.72 8.88 -24.13
CA ALA A 564 24.80 7.77 -23.92
C ALA A 564 24.57 6.97 -25.22
N THR A 565 24.45 5.65 -25.10
CA THR A 565 24.41 4.72 -26.25
C THR A 565 23.13 3.90 -26.31
N TYR A 566 22.52 3.56 -25.17
CA TYR A 566 21.35 2.69 -25.11
C TYR A 566 20.10 3.42 -24.60
N THR A 567 18.94 2.85 -24.92
CA THR A 567 17.67 3.23 -24.30
C THR A 567 17.42 2.37 -23.06
N HIS A 568 16.58 2.86 -22.15
CA HIS A 568 16.15 2.13 -20.95
C HIS A 568 15.41 0.82 -21.24
N HIS A 569 15.03 0.57 -22.50
CA HIS A 569 14.16 -0.53 -22.91
C HIS A 569 14.82 -1.52 -23.88
N SER A 570 16.07 -1.24 -24.26
CA SER A 570 16.84 -2.07 -25.19
C SER A 570 17.20 -3.44 -24.60
N GLN A 571 17.54 -4.40 -25.46
CA GLN A 571 18.02 -5.73 -25.02
C GLN A 571 19.18 -5.65 -24.00
N ARG A 572 20.08 -4.67 -24.15
CA ARG A 572 21.20 -4.45 -23.23
C ARG A 572 20.73 -4.08 -21.82
N ALA A 573 19.73 -3.22 -21.70
CA ALA A 573 19.15 -2.82 -20.41
C ALA A 573 18.41 -3.99 -19.75
N VAL A 574 17.65 -4.77 -20.53
CA VAL A 574 17.01 -6.01 -20.05
C VAL A 574 18.04 -6.98 -19.46
N ASN A 575 19.15 -7.20 -20.17
CA ASN A 575 20.22 -8.09 -19.72
C ASN A 575 20.96 -7.56 -18.50
N HIS A 576 21.16 -6.24 -18.41
CA HIS A 576 21.70 -5.59 -17.23
C HIS A 576 20.84 -5.88 -16.00
N HIS A 577 19.54 -5.55 -16.06
CA HIS A 577 18.65 -5.76 -14.92
C HIS A 577 18.59 -7.23 -14.51
N ARG A 578 18.55 -8.17 -15.48
CA ARG A 578 18.60 -9.60 -15.16
C ARG A 578 19.84 -9.99 -14.36
N SER A 579 21.01 -9.45 -14.74
CA SER A 579 22.28 -9.71 -14.06
C SER A 579 22.30 -9.12 -12.64
N VAL A 580 21.83 -7.88 -12.48
CA VAL A 580 21.70 -7.23 -11.17
C VAL A 580 20.74 -8.00 -10.25
N ILE A 581 19.58 -8.42 -10.78
CA ILE A 581 18.57 -9.19 -10.03
C ILE A 581 19.16 -10.50 -9.48
N GLN A 582 19.90 -11.23 -10.31
CA GLN A 582 20.55 -12.49 -9.93
C GLN A 582 21.65 -12.27 -8.88
N ALA A 583 22.49 -11.24 -9.07
CA ALA A 583 23.54 -10.90 -8.11
C ALA A 583 22.96 -10.46 -6.76
N ALA A 584 21.87 -9.70 -6.77
CA ALA A 584 21.12 -9.30 -5.59
C ALA A 584 20.50 -10.50 -4.86
N ALA A 585 19.84 -11.40 -5.59
CA ALA A 585 19.25 -12.62 -5.04
C ALA A 585 20.31 -13.49 -4.32
N ALA A 586 21.48 -13.65 -4.95
CA ALA A 586 22.60 -14.43 -4.40
C ALA A 586 23.12 -13.87 -3.06
N ASN A 587 22.90 -12.58 -2.80
CA ASN A 587 23.33 -11.86 -1.60
C ASN A 587 22.16 -11.42 -0.71
N ARG A 588 20.98 -12.04 -0.86
CA ARG A 588 19.77 -11.73 -0.07
C ARG A 588 19.35 -10.26 -0.09
N GLN A 589 19.43 -9.64 -1.26
CA GLN A 589 19.03 -8.26 -1.47
C GLN A 589 17.66 -8.20 -2.17
N MET A 590 16.71 -7.55 -1.51
CA MET A 590 15.40 -7.19 -2.04
C MET A 590 15.52 -5.88 -2.82
N LEU A 591 14.99 -5.84 -4.04
CA LEU A 591 15.15 -4.74 -4.98
C LEU A 591 13.85 -3.97 -5.20
N GLU A 592 13.93 -2.65 -5.07
CA GLU A 592 13.03 -1.68 -5.67
C GLU A 592 13.78 -0.99 -6.82
N ILE A 593 13.24 -1.04 -8.04
CA ILE A 593 13.94 -0.55 -9.25
C ILE A 593 13.20 0.67 -9.84
N HIS A 594 13.82 1.85 -9.77
CA HIS A 594 13.39 3.08 -10.44
C HIS A 594 14.01 3.18 -11.84
N GLU A 595 13.36 3.91 -12.76
CA GLU A 595 13.72 4.05 -14.20
C GLU A 595 14.09 2.76 -14.95
N GLY A 596 13.66 1.59 -14.47
CA GLY A 596 14.02 0.32 -15.07
C GLY A 596 13.13 -0.10 -16.25
N ILE A 597 13.16 -1.41 -16.52
CA ILE A 597 12.21 -2.07 -17.42
C ILE A 597 10.87 -2.27 -16.69
N LYS A 598 9.74 -2.19 -17.40
CA LYS A 598 8.42 -2.60 -16.89
C LYS A 598 8.45 -4.07 -16.39
N PRO A 599 7.71 -4.45 -15.35
CA PRO A 599 7.59 -5.86 -14.95
C PRO A 599 7.02 -6.73 -16.06
N THR A 600 7.42 -8.01 -16.10
CA THR A 600 6.96 -9.01 -17.07
C THR A 600 6.83 -10.40 -16.43
N GLY A 601 6.53 -10.44 -15.13
CA GLY A 601 6.33 -11.69 -14.37
C GLY A 601 7.51 -12.12 -13.48
N GLU A 602 8.52 -11.27 -13.29
CA GLU A 602 9.69 -11.61 -12.46
C GLU A 602 9.35 -11.93 -11.00
N ILE A 603 8.19 -11.51 -10.48
CA ILE A 603 7.71 -11.91 -9.14
C ILE A 603 7.70 -13.44 -8.96
N ARG A 604 7.48 -14.20 -10.05
CA ARG A 604 7.50 -15.67 -10.03
C ARG A 604 8.92 -16.24 -10.08
N THR A 605 9.76 -15.71 -10.96
CA THR A 605 11.11 -16.26 -11.22
C THR A 605 12.16 -15.77 -10.22
N TYR A 606 12.06 -14.50 -9.84
CA TYR A 606 12.98 -13.74 -8.98
C TYR A 606 12.18 -12.87 -7.97
N PRO A 607 11.56 -13.49 -6.95
CA PRO A 607 10.74 -12.78 -5.96
C PRO A 607 11.52 -11.76 -5.11
N ASN A 608 12.84 -11.63 -5.27
CA ASN A 608 13.58 -10.53 -4.67
C ASN A 608 13.34 -9.19 -5.39
N VAL A 609 12.69 -9.16 -6.56
CA VAL A 609 12.22 -7.92 -7.19
C VAL A 609 10.90 -7.50 -6.57
N ALA A 610 10.97 -6.71 -5.51
CA ALA A 610 9.84 -6.32 -4.68
C ALA A 610 8.88 -5.33 -5.36
N ALA A 611 9.45 -4.41 -6.12
CA ALA A 611 8.70 -3.38 -6.80
C ALA A 611 9.54 -2.77 -7.93
N ARG A 612 8.86 -2.15 -8.89
CA ARG A 612 9.48 -1.21 -9.82
C ARG A 612 8.64 0.05 -9.84
N GLU A 613 9.23 1.23 -9.92
CA GLU A 613 8.46 2.46 -10.09
C GLU A 613 7.91 2.48 -11.53
N VAL A 614 8.70 3.02 -12.46
CA VAL A 614 8.40 3.06 -13.91
C VAL A 614 6.97 3.52 -14.19
N VAL A 615 6.57 4.56 -13.47
CA VAL A 615 5.32 5.33 -13.57
C VAL A 615 5.59 6.75 -13.08
N LYS A 616 4.67 7.67 -13.38
CA LYS A 616 4.69 8.99 -12.75
C LYS A 616 4.21 8.87 -11.29
N ALA A 617 5.15 8.64 -10.37
CA ALA A 617 4.89 8.33 -8.97
C ALA A 617 4.74 9.57 -8.06
N GLN A 618 4.73 9.35 -6.74
CA GLN A 618 4.57 10.40 -5.72
C GLN A 618 5.62 11.53 -5.83
N GLU A 619 6.81 11.26 -6.38
CA GLU A 619 7.86 12.27 -6.63
C GLU A 619 7.51 13.32 -7.71
N TYR A 620 6.37 13.18 -8.39
CA TYR A 620 5.86 14.19 -9.31
C TYR A 620 4.69 14.98 -8.75
N ASP A 621 4.39 14.86 -7.45
CA ASP A 621 3.21 15.48 -6.85
C ASP A 621 3.56 16.50 -5.76
N GLY A 622 2.91 17.66 -5.76
CA GLY A 622 3.02 18.64 -4.68
C GLY A 622 4.18 19.64 -4.74
N PHE A 623 4.82 19.84 -5.90
CA PHE A 623 5.79 20.92 -6.10
C PHE A 623 5.91 21.36 -7.56
N GLY A 624 6.31 22.61 -7.80
CA GLY A 624 6.49 23.13 -9.16
C GLY A 624 7.76 22.63 -9.88
N ALA A 625 8.70 22.01 -9.15
CA ALA A 625 9.87 21.36 -9.75
C ALA A 625 9.42 20.18 -10.62
N LEU A 626 10.15 19.82 -11.69
CA LEU A 626 9.77 18.74 -12.64
C LEU A 626 8.48 18.97 -13.46
N GLY A 627 7.81 20.13 -13.34
CA GLY A 627 6.56 20.40 -14.07
C GLY A 627 5.34 19.69 -13.46
N ALA A 628 5.36 19.55 -12.13
CA ALA A 628 4.59 18.58 -11.36
C ALA A 628 3.22 19.06 -10.80
N ASP A 629 2.48 18.01 -10.42
CA ASP A 629 1.11 17.79 -9.95
C ASP A 629 0.64 16.55 -10.73
N VAL A 630 0.39 15.45 -10.03
CA VAL A 630 -0.08 14.20 -10.66
C VAL A 630 -1.58 14.33 -10.93
N GLY A 631 -2.00 14.02 -12.15
CA GLY A 631 -3.42 13.94 -12.52
C GLY A 631 -4.22 13.13 -11.49
N ARG A 632 -5.38 13.66 -11.07
CA ARG A 632 -6.17 13.04 -9.98
C ARG A 632 -6.72 11.67 -10.38
N ASP A 633 -7.04 11.52 -11.66
CA ASP A 633 -7.44 10.32 -12.38
C ASP A 633 -6.28 9.33 -12.60
N HIS A 634 -5.04 9.81 -12.66
CA HIS A 634 -3.85 8.96 -12.77
C HIS A 634 -3.82 7.91 -11.64
N HIS A 635 -4.08 8.34 -10.39
CA HIS A 635 -4.13 7.47 -9.22
C HIS A 635 -5.09 6.27 -9.37
N VAL A 636 -6.22 6.47 -10.06
CA VAL A 636 -7.25 5.42 -10.24
C VAL A 636 -7.18 4.76 -11.62
N THR A 637 -6.20 5.13 -12.44
CA THR A 637 -5.92 4.48 -13.74
C THR A 637 -4.77 3.47 -13.62
N LEU A 638 -3.79 3.75 -12.75
CA LEU A 638 -2.61 2.91 -12.51
C LEU A 638 -2.92 1.41 -12.24
N PRO A 639 -3.93 1.06 -11.41
CA PRO A 639 -4.27 -0.36 -11.16
C PRO A 639 -4.62 -1.14 -12.42
N PHE A 640 -5.23 -0.47 -13.41
CA PHE A 640 -5.74 -1.10 -14.63
C PHE A 640 -4.78 -0.98 -15.81
N THR A 641 -3.56 -0.50 -15.57
CA THR A 641 -2.54 -0.30 -16.61
C THR A 641 -1.19 -0.79 -16.11
N ARG A 642 -0.37 0.07 -15.50
CA ARG A 642 0.95 -0.29 -15.00
C ARG A 642 0.92 -1.53 -14.11
N MET A 643 -0.01 -1.60 -13.16
CA MET A 643 -0.02 -2.64 -12.14
C MET A 643 -0.44 -4.01 -12.67
N LEU A 644 -1.08 -4.05 -13.86
CA LEU A 644 -1.31 -5.30 -14.59
C LEU A 644 0.01 -6.00 -14.98
N ALA A 645 1.09 -5.23 -15.14
CA ALA A 645 2.42 -5.79 -15.41
C ALA A 645 3.02 -6.48 -14.17
N GLY A 646 2.71 -5.96 -12.98
CA GLY A 646 3.21 -6.46 -11.69
C GLY A 646 3.48 -5.36 -10.65
N PRO A 647 4.12 -5.74 -9.53
CA PRO A 647 4.36 -4.89 -8.37
C PRO A 647 4.94 -3.51 -8.71
N THR A 648 4.40 -2.46 -8.09
CA THR A 648 4.70 -1.07 -8.42
C THR A 648 5.05 -0.26 -7.19
N SER A 649 6.21 0.43 -7.23
CA SER A 649 6.58 1.38 -6.18
C SER A 649 5.99 2.75 -6.53
N TYR A 650 4.93 3.13 -5.82
CA TYR A 650 4.34 4.46 -5.95
C TYR A 650 4.83 5.43 -4.86
N GLN A 651 5.28 4.88 -3.73
CA GLN A 651 5.71 5.59 -2.51
C GLN A 651 4.59 6.45 -1.89
N PRO A 652 3.48 5.83 -1.43
CA PRO A 652 2.37 6.55 -0.81
C PRO A 652 2.66 6.95 0.65
N GLY A 653 1.67 7.56 1.30
CA GLY A 653 1.67 7.86 2.73
C GLY A 653 2.05 9.29 3.08
N ILE A 654 1.80 10.27 2.21
CA ILE A 654 2.02 11.69 2.53
C ILE A 654 0.93 12.19 3.50
N PHE A 655 1.32 12.68 4.68
CA PHE A 655 0.39 13.19 5.71
C PHE A 655 0.33 14.72 5.72
N ASP A 656 1.45 15.38 5.45
CA ASP A 656 1.54 16.82 5.26
C ASP A 656 1.22 17.19 3.81
N ILE A 657 -0.06 17.06 3.44
CA ILE A 657 -0.58 17.31 2.09
C ILE A 657 -0.30 18.75 1.62
N THR A 658 -0.24 19.69 2.57
CA THR A 658 -0.20 21.14 2.33
C THR A 658 1.20 21.74 2.41
N PHE A 659 2.24 20.91 2.49
CA PHE A 659 3.59 21.34 2.86
C PHE A 659 4.19 22.44 1.96
N ASN A 660 3.75 22.53 0.70
CA ASN A 660 4.23 23.48 -0.31
C ASN A 660 3.14 24.43 -0.83
N ASP A 661 1.97 24.49 -0.19
CA ASP A 661 0.82 25.29 -0.68
C ASP A 661 1.18 26.77 -0.87
N ASP A 662 1.99 27.30 0.06
CA ASP A 662 2.45 28.69 0.05
C ASP A 662 3.40 28.99 -1.13
N GLU A 663 4.02 27.96 -1.71
CA GLU A 663 4.88 28.03 -2.89
C GLU A 663 4.14 27.67 -4.20
N GLY A 664 2.86 27.30 -4.09
CA GLY A 664 1.97 27.00 -5.21
C GLY A 664 1.98 25.55 -5.68
N GLY A 665 2.44 24.60 -4.86
CA GLY A 665 2.34 23.15 -5.11
C GLY A 665 1.64 22.46 -3.93
N GLN A 666 0.70 21.55 -4.22
CA GLN A 666 -0.04 20.79 -3.22
C GLN A 666 -0.15 19.35 -3.69
N ILE A 667 -0.02 18.38 -2.79
CA ILE A 667 -0.28 16.97 -3.11
C ILE A 667 -1.73 16.83 -3.58
N GLN A 668 -1.95 16.17 -4.71
CA GLN A 668 -3.24 16.13 -5.40
C GLN A 668 -4.20 15.05 -4.85
N THR A 669 -4.08 14.73 -3.56
CA THR A 669 -4.88 13.72 -2.86
C THR A 669 -5.32 14.19 -1.47
N THR A 670 -6.31 13.54 -0.87
CA THR A 670 -6.55 13.65 0.58
C THR A 670 -5.65 12.66 1.36
N ARG A 671 -5.55 12.85 2.68
CA ARG A 671 -4.85 11.92 3.57
C ARG A 671 -5.48 10.53 3.58
N ALA A 672 -6.80 10.41 3.54
CA ALA A 672 -7.46 9.10 3.49
C ALA A 672 -7.18 8.35 2.17
N LYS A 673 -7.02 9.07 1.05
CA LYS A 673 -6.59 8.46 -0.23
C LYS A 673 -5.17 7.91 -0.15
N GLN A 674 -4.25 8.60 0.55
CA GLN A 674 -2.88 8.13 0.77
C GLN A 674 -2.85 6.81 1.57
N LEU A 675 -3.76 6.63 2.54
CA LEU A 675 -3.92 5.35 3.25
C LEU A 675 -4.52 4.26 2.34
N ALA A 676 -5.49 4.62 1.51
CA ALA A 676 -6.15 3.67 0.61
C ALA A 676 -5.22 3.10 -0.48
N MET A 677 -4.09 3.76 -0.78
CA MET A 677 -3.09 3.29 -1.73
C MET A 677 -2.38 2.00 -1.26
N TYR A 678 -2.19 1.77 0.04
CA TYR A 678 -1.47 0.58 0.53
C TYR A 678 -2.13 -0.75 0.13
N PRO A 679 -3.45 -0.94 0.31
CA PRO A 679 -4.13 -2.12 -0.24
C PRO A 679 -4.47 -2.00 -1.73
N ALA A 680 -4.50 -0.81 -2.34
CA ALA A 680 -4.80 -0.68 -3.76
C ALA A 680 -3.60 -0.96 -4.67
N TYR A 681 -2.38 -0.69 -4.20
CA TYR A 681 -1.14 -0.77 -4.97
C TYR A 681 -0.25 -1.89 -4.43
N LEU A 682 -0.11 -2.99 -5.19
CA LEU A 682 0.73 -4.11 -4.78
C LEU A 682 2.22 -3.74 -4.83
N ALA A 683 2.94 -3.97 -3.73
CA ALA A 683 4.40 -3.97 -3.68
C ALA A 683 4.90 -4.87 -2.55
N GLY A 684 6.00 -5.60 -2.78
CA GLY A 684 6.68 -6.38 -1.74
C GLY A 684 7.53 -5.51 -0.80
N LEU A 685 7.82 -4.27 -1.20
CA LEU A 685 8.50 -3.25 -0.41
C LEU A 685 7.65 -1.97 -0.49
N GLN A 686 7.03 -1.58 0.62
CA GLN A 686 6.10 -0.44 0.69
C GLN A 686 6.69 0.71 1.51
N MET A 687 6.60 1.93 0.98
CA MET A 687 7.08 3.13 1.66
C MET A 687 5.98 3.81 2.48
N ALA A 688 6.33 4.34 3.64
CA ALA A 688 5.68 5.50 4.24
C ALA A 688 6.52 6.73 3.90
N ALA A 689 6.09 7.45 2.86
CA ALA A 689 6.94 8.36 2.10
C ALA A 689 7.28 9.69 2.77
N ASP A 690 6.42 10.19 3.65
CA ASP A 690 6.60 11.52 4.24
C ASP A 690 7.82 11.57 5.17
N ARG A 691 8.16 12.79 5.57
CA ARG A 691 9.09 13.03 6.67
C ARG A 691 8.44 12.50 7.95
N ILE A 692 9.23 11.86 8.82
CA ILE A 692 8.68 11.23 10.03
C ILE A 692 7.88 12.22 10.89
N GLU A 693 8.28 13.49 10.91
CA GLU A 693 7.61 14.52 11.69
C GLU A 693 6.19 14.85 11.22
N ALA A 694 5.82 14.50 9.99
CA ALA A 694 4.44 14.64 9.50
C ALA A 694 3.51 13.55 10.07
N TYR A 695 4.08 12.46 10.59
CA TYR A 695 3.34 11.40 11.27
C TYR A 695 3.20 11.64 12.77
N ILE A 696 4.00 12.54 13.36
CA ILE A 696 4.08 12.74 14.81
C ILE A 696 2.95 13.64 15.30
N ASP A 697 2.30 13.22 16.38
CA ASP A 697 1.29 14.02 17.07
C ASP A 697 1.92 15.15 17.91
N ASN A 698 1.11 16.10 18.36
CA ASN A 698 1.60 17.26 19.12
C ASN A 698 1.74 17.03 20.64
N THR A 699 1.69 15.78 21.10
CA THR A 699 1.66 15.42 22.51
C THR A 699 3.04 14.91 22.98
N PHE A 700 3.40 15.12 24.24
CA PHE A 700 4.61 14.52 24.86
C PHE A 700 4.53 14.56 26.39
N GLU A 701 5.42 13.84 27.08
CA GLU A 701 5.47 13.73 28.55
C GLU A 701 6.61 14.53 29.20
N ILE A 702 6.58 14.60 30.55
CA ILE A 702 7.68 15.18 31.33
C ILE A 702 8.93 14.32 31.15
N GLY A 703 10.00 14.94 30.65
CA GLY A 703 11.28 14.29 30.33
C GLY A 703 11.53 14.14 28.84
N GLU A 704 10.51 14.37 28.02
CA GLU A 704 10.55 14.19 26.57
C GLU A 704 10.62 15.53 25.83
N PHE A 705 10.77 15.43 24.50
CA PHE A 705 10.68 16.56 23.59
C PHE A 705 10.05 16.17 22.25
N VAL A 706 9.55 17.18 21.54
CA VAL A 706 9.03 17.07 20.19
C VAL A 706 9.54 18.22 19.32
N GLN A 707 9.62 18.02 18.00
CA GLN A 707 9.94 19.07 17.04
C GLN A 707 8.79 20.06 16.95
N ALA A 708 9.13 21.33 16.78
CA ALA A 708 8.14 22.40 16.77
C ALA A 708 7.12 22.27 15.62
N GLN A 709 7.53 21.66 14.51
CA GLN A 709 6.68 21.47 13.32
C GLN A 709 5.53 20.48 13.54
N ALA A 710 5.65 19.55 14.50
CA ALA A 710 4.56 18.64 14.86
C ALA A 710 3.48 19.33 15.71
N GLY A 711 3.72 20.56 16.19
CA GLY A 711 2.73 21.30 16.96
C GLY A 711 1.49 21.67 16.14
N ALA A 712 0.34 21.79 16.78
CA ALA A 712 -0.86 22.29 16.12
C ALA A 712 -0.67 23.75 15.70
N LEU A 713 -0.53 23.98 14.39
CA LEU A 713 -0.30 25.29 13.79
C LEU A 713 -1.64 25.99 13.53
N ASN A 714 -1.75 27.24 13.97
CA ASN A 714 -2.85 28.14 13.63
C ASN A 714 -2.29 29.45 13.11
N GLY A 715 -2.25 29.59 11.79
CA GLY A 715 -1.69 30.75 11.10
C GLY A 715 -0.15 30.83 11.14
N MET A 716 0.52 29.89 11.80
CA MET A 716 1.98 29.70 11.69
C MET A 716 2.29 28.81 10.48
N ILE A 717 3.51 28.90 9.98
CA ILE A 717 4.02 28.09 8.87
C ILE A 717 5.27 27.32 9.32
N THR A 718 5.77 26.41 8.48
CA THR A 718 7.07 25.75 8.65
C THR A 718 8.09 26.33 7.66
N ALA A 719 9.37 26.10 7.93
CA ALA A 719 10.48 26.42 7.03
C ALA A 719 11.68 25.49 7.29
N ASP A 720 12.53 25.35 6.30
CA ASP A 720 13.69 24.44 6.27
C ASP A 720 15.00 25.15 5.95
N GLN A 721 15.02 26.44 5.61
CA GLN A 721 16.16 27.11 4.97
C GLN A 721 17.50 27.16 5.76
N TRP A 722 17.53 26.69 7.00
CA TRP A 722 18.71 26.72 7.87
C TRP A 722 19.10 25.32 8.33
N ARG A 723 20.39 25.00 8.21
CA ARG A 723 20.95 23.72 8.65
C ARG A 723 20.85 23.55 10.17
N ASN A 724 21.16 22.33 10.63
CA ASN A 724 21.28 21.99 12.06
C ASN A 724 19.98 22.10 12.88
N ALA A 725 18.82 22.15 12.21
CA ALA A 725 17.54 21.81 12.81
C ALA A 725 17.48 20.31 13.12
N TYR A 726 16.90 19.92 14.26
CA TYR A 726 16.45 18.53 14.42
C TYR A 726 15.22 18.34 13.55
N GLY A 727 15.27 17.35 12.66
CA GLY A 727 14.23 17.14 11.65
C GLY A 727 14.49 17.80 10.31
N ALA A 728 13.41 17.92 9.55
CA ALA A 728 13.40 18.59 8.26
C ALA A 728 13.12 20.10 8.40
N HIS A 729 12.27 20.53 9.34
CA HIS A 729 11.80 21.91 9.45
C HIS A 729 11.94 22.50 10.87
N TYR A 730 11.52 23.75 10.96
CA TYR A 730 11.29 24.51 12.18
C TYR A 730 10.13 25.49 11.94
N VAL A 731 9.62 26.13 12.99
CA VAL A 731 8.54 27.12 12.94
C VAL A 731 9.12 28.54 13.05
N PRO A 732 9.21 29.32 11.95
CA PRO A 732 9.69 30.71 11.98
C PRO A 732 8.64 31.67 12.53
N ILE A 733 8.86 32.23 13.72
CA ILE A 733 7.94 33.22 14.29
C ILE A 733 8.24 34.62 13.74
N ASP A 734 7.86 34.88 12.49
CA ASP A 734 8.08 36.15 11.77
C ASP A 734 6.82 37.02 11.72
N PRO A 735 6.81 38.21 12.34
CA PRO A 735 5.65 39.10 12.37
C PRO A 735 5.23 39.70 11.01
N ASN A 736 5.95 39.42 9.92
CA ASN A 736 5.59 39.86 8.57
C ASN A 736 4.98 38.75 7.72
N ARG A 737 5.25 37.49 8.05
CA ARG A 737 4.67 36.33 7.36
C ARG A 737 3.41 35.88 8.08
N GLU A 738 3.44 35.89 9.40
CA GLU A 738 2.39 35.33 10.23
C GLU A 738 1.41 36.41 10.72
N PRO A 739 0.10 36.12 10.77
CA PRO A 739 -0.88 37.03 11.33
C PRO A 739 -0.69 37.17 12.84
N ARG A 740 -1.09 38.34 13.37
CA ARG A 740 -1.15 38.54 14.82
C ARG A 740 -2.13 37.54 15.44
N GLY A 741 -1.70 36.91 16.52
CA GLY A 741 -2.43 35.85 17.21
C GLY A 741 -2.18 34.46 16.66
N ALA A 742 -1.29 34.29 15.66
CA ALA A 742 -0.86 32.97 15.22
C ALA A 742 -0.18 32.20 16.36
N THR A 743 -0.39 30.88 16.39
CA THR A 743 0.09 29.99 17.45
C THR A 743 0.65 28.68 16.91
N VAL A 744 1.62 28.13 17.62
CA VAL A 744 1.95 26.71 17.60
C VAL A 744 1.70 26.14 18.99
N ALA A 745 0.88 25.08 19.10
CA ALA A 745 0.44 24.51 20.36
C ALA A 745 0.80 23.03 20.51
N PHE A 746 1.05 22.61 21.74
CA PHE A 746 1.44 21.25 22.11
C PHE A 746 0.69 20.81 23.37
N ARG A 747 0.50 19.49 23.51
CA ARG A 747 -0.11 18.89 24.68
C ARG A 747 0.95 18.20 25.53
N ILE A 748 0.95 18.47 26.83
CA ILE A 748 1.77 17.73 27.78
C ILE A 748 0.84 16.77 28.51
N LYS A 749 1.00 15.46 28.31
CA LYS A 749 0.13 14.45 28.91
C LYS A 749 0.73 13.89 30.21
N ASN A 750 -0.13 13.25 31.00
CA ASN A 750 0.28 12.42 32.14
C ASN A 750 1.13 13.14 33.20
N VAL A 751 0.90 14.44 33.45
CA VAL A 751 1.59 15.16 34.51
C VAL A 751 1.16 14.60 35.88
N ALA A 752 2.08 13.95 36.58
CA ALA A 752 1.75 13.16 37.77
C ALA A 752 1.22 14.01 38.95
N GLU A 753 1.81 15.19 39.18
CA GLU A 753 1.41 16.10 40.25
C GLU A 753 1.41 17.55 39.76
N ALA A 754 0.41 18.35 40.17
CA ALA A 754 0.40 19.77 39.89
C ALA A 754 1.62 20.46 40.53
N GLY A 755 2.33 21.29 39.77
CA GLY A 755 3.61 21.84 40.22
C GLY A 755 4.27 22.76 39.21
N THR A 756 5.46 23.24 39.56
CA THR A 756 6.29 24.06 38.67
C THR A 756 7.31 23.16 37.97
N TYR A 757 7.35 23.24 36.64
CA TYR A 757 8.23 22.50 35.75
C TYR A 757 9.07 23.47 34.91
N ASP A 758 10.10 22.97 34.23
CA ASP A 758 10.88 23.78 33.29
C ASP A 758 10.53 23.41 31.85
N LEU A 759 10.08 24.41 31.08
CA LEU A 759 9.86 24.33 29.64
C LEU A 759 11.12 24.81 28.92
N HIS A 760 11.63 23.99 28.01
CA HIS A 760 12.82 24.25 27.20
C HIS A 760 12.43 24.49 25.74
N LEU A 761 12.93 25.57 25.16
CA LEU A 761 12.73 25.93 23.76
C LEU A 761 14.09 25.98 23.07
N ARG A 762 14.30 25.13 22.06
CA ARG A 762 15.45 25.22 21.16
C ARG A 762 15.13 26.20 20.04
N TYR A 763 15.91 27.27 19.93
CA TYR A 763 15.63 28.37 19.00
C TYR A 763 16.89 28.99 18.40
N ALA A 764 16.74 29.67 17.27
CA ALA A 764 17.77 30.52 16.66
C ALA A 764 17.19 31.92 16.37
N SER A 765 18.00 32.96 16.52
CA SER A 765 17.62 34.35 16.29
C SER A 765 18.85 35.23 16.08
N ASP A 766 19.19 35.52 14.83
CA ASP A 766 20.25 36.49 14.53
C ASP A 766 19.83 37.90 14.92
N GLU A 767 20.73 38.71 15.49
CA GLU A 767 20.52 40.14 15.78
C GLU A 767 20.65 41.01 14.52
N GLU A 768 21.61 40.69 13.65
CA GLU A 768 22.01 41.54 12.51
C GLU A 768 21.03 41.42 11.35
N ASP A 769 20.68 40.20 10.94
CA ASP A 769 19.72 39.95 9.87
C ASP A 769 18.26 39.95 10.36
N ASN A 770 18.00 40.23 11.64
CA ASN A 770 16.64 40.39 12.14
C ASN A 770 15.95 41.64 11.61
N ARG A 771 14.63 41.68 11.80
CA ARG A 771 13.83 42.85 11.47
C ARG A 771 14.17 44.01 12.40
N ASP A 772 14.24 45.22 11.84
CA ASP A 772 14.47 46.46 12.59
C ASP A 772 13.59 46.61 13.85
N VAL A 773 12.37 46.08 13.84
CA VAL A 773 11.45 46.15 14.99
C VAL A 773 11.94 45.28 16.15
N VAL A 774 12.49 44.10 15.86
CA VAL A 774 13.07 43.17 16.83
C VAL A 774 14.40 43.72 17.34
N THR A 775 15.29 44.15 16.44
CA THR A 775 16.58 44.74 16.80
C THR A 775 16.41 46.01 17.65
N ARG A 776 15.38 46.83 17.37
CA ARG A 776 15.05 48.01 18.20
C ARG A 776 14.46 47.63 19.56
N ASN A 777 13.75 46.50 19.65
CA ASN A 777 13.28 45.95 20.93
C ASN A 777 14.44 45.42 21.77
N GLY A 778 15.50 44.96 21.11
CA GLY A 778 16.75 44.52 21.70
C GLY A 778 16.81 43.03 22.00
N ASN A 779 15.71 42.30 21.86
CA ASN A 779 15.58 40.84 21.86
C ASN A 779 14.29 40.44 21.13
N PRO A 780 14.17 39.18 20.67
CA PRO A 780 12.89 38.56 20.35
C PRO A 780 11.91 38.65 21.51
N GLU A 781 10.62 38.81 21.21
CA GLU A 781 9.56 38.91 22.20
C GLU A 781 8.32 38.16 21.69
N LEU A 782 7.84 37.21 22.50
CA LEU A 782 6.76 36.28 22.19
C LEU A 782 5.89 36.04 23.42
N THR A 783 4.67 35.56 23.23
CA THR A 783 3.78 35.15 24.31
C THR A 783 3.79 33.63 24.43
N LEU A 784 4.00 33.11 25.64
CA LEU A 784 3.78 31.72 26.00
C LEU A 784 2.45 31.63 26.76
N GLU A 785 1.56 30.78 26.27
CA GLU A 785 0.31 30.44 26.93
C GLU A 785 0.45 29.04 27.56
N VAL A 786 0.11 28.91 28.84
CA VAL A 786 0.11 27.65 29.59
C VAL A 786 -1.26 27.51 30.24
N SER A 787 -2.04 26.52 29.81
CA SER A 787 -3.38 26.23 30.35
C SER A 787 -4.26 27.50 30.50
N GLY A 788 -4.23 28.38 29.50
CA GLY A 788 -4.98 29.64 29.44
C GLY A 788 -4.37 30.84 30.18
N SER A 789 -3.20 30.69 30.80
CA SER A 789 -2.43 31.78 31.40
C SER A 789 -1.31 32.23 30.47
N GLU A 790 -1.20 33.54 30.21
CA GLU A 790 -0.16 34.10 29.35
C GLU A 790 1.04 34.61 30.16
N GLN A 791 2.25 34.37 29.65
CA GLN A 791 3.51 34.94 30.11
C GLN A 791 4.38 35.41 28.94
N GLN A 792 5.18 36.46 29.15
CA GLN A 792 6.07 36.99 28.12
C GLN A 792 7.39 36.21 28.07
N LEU A 793 7.81 35.80 26.87
CA LEU A 793 9.14 35.26 26.59
C LEU A 793 10.02 36.33 25.95
N THR A 794 11.26 36.45 26.45
CA THR A 794 12.30 37.31 25.84
C THR A 794 13.63 36.55 25.69
N PRO A 795 13.73 35.60 24.75
CA PRO A 795 14.98 34.89 24.46
C PRO A 795 16.10 35.85 24.03
N ALA A 796 17.36 35.50 24.23
CA ALA A 796 18.48 36.31 23.75
C ALA A 796 18.75 36.08 22.25
N PHE A 797 19.40 37.01 21.56
CA PHE A 797 19.92 36.71 20.22
C PHE A 797 20.99 35.61 20.24
N THR A 798 21.00 34.78 19.20
CA THR A 798 22.06 33.82 18.86
C THR A 798 23.07 34.48 17.89
N GLU A 799 24.18 33.81 17.58
CA GLU A 799 25.18 34.37 16.67
C GLU A 799 24.66 34.47 15.23
N TYR A 800 23.84 33.50 14.81
CA TYR A 800 23.25 33.44 13.48
C TYR A 800 21.97 32.58 13.45
N TRP A 801 21.30 32.52 12.30
CA TRP A 801 20.07 31.73 12.11
C TRP A 801 20.26 30.21 12.11
N ASP A 802 21.50 29.70 12.01
CA ASP A 802 21.86 28.28 12.16
C ASP A 802 22.60 27.99 13.49
N ASP A 803 22.76 29.00 14.35
CA ASP A 803 23.30 28.85 15.70
C ASP A 803 22.15 28.74 16.71
N TRP A 804 21.98 27.55 17.25
CA TRP A 804 20.82 27.18 18.07
C TRP A 804 21.14 27.28 19.56
N ALA A 805 20.28 27.96 20.31
CA ALA A 805 20.34 28.11 21.76
C ALA A 805 19.12 27.48 22.44
N ILE A 806 19.19 27.35 23.77
CA ILE A 806 18.07 26.88 24.59
C ILE A 806 17.60 28.01 25.50
N HIS A 807 16.32 28.38 25.39
CA HIS A 807 15.63 29.21 26.36
C HIS A 807 14.88 28.32 27.33
N THR A 808 15.03 28.55 28.64
CA THR A 808 14.32 27.80 29.68
C THR A 808 13.48 28.74 30.51
N VAL A 809 12.21 28.39 30.69
CA VAL A 809 11.22 29.16 31.45
C VAL A 809 10.45 28.22 32.36
N SER A 810 10.17 28.64 33.59
CA SER A 810 9.34 27.84 34.49
C SER A 810 7.86 28.00 34.14
N VAL A 811 7.15 26.88 34.13
CA VAL A 811 5.71 26.80 33.84
C VAL A 811 5.01 26.08 34.99
N ASP A 812 3.82 26.53 35.36
CA ASP A 812 2.98 25.83 36.33
C ASP A 812 2.02 24.92 35.55
N LEU A 813 2.10 23.61 35.80
CA LEU A 813 1.26 22.59 35.19
C LEU A 813 0.33 22.00 36.25
N GLU A 814 -0.90 21.68 35.87
CA GLU A 814 -1.84 20.93 36.69
C GLU A 814 -1.58 19.42 36.54
N ALA A 815 -2.11 18.61 37.45
CA ALA A 815 -2.05 17.15 37.28
C ALA A 815 -2.94 16.73 36.10
N GLY A 816 -2.50 15.71 35.34
CA GLY A 816 -3.12 15.28 34.09
C GLY A 816 -2.61 16.07 32.89
N ASP A 817 -3.50 16.34 31.94
CA ASP A 817 -3.10 16.92 30.66
C ASP A 817 -3.10 18.45 30.70
N ASN A 818 -2.09 19.02 30.05
CA ASN A 818 -1.88 20.46 29.95
C ASN A 818 -1.65 20.86 28.50
N THR A 819 -1.90 22.14 28.19
CA THR A 819 -1.60 22.71 26.87
C THR A 819 -0.61 23.85 27.02
N VAL A 820 0.42 23.83 26.17
CA VAL A 820 1.37 24.94 26.02
C VAL A 820 1.32 25.45 24.59
N ALA A 821 1.29 26.76 24.42
CA ALA A 821 1.29 27.38 23.10
C ALA A 821 2.27 28.56 23.03
N ILE A 822 3.02 28.64 21.94
CA ILE A 822 3.84 29.79 21.59
C ILE A 822 3.07 30.64 20.60
N LYS A 823 2.93 31.92 20.89
CA LYS A 823 2.04 32.85 20.20
C LYS A 823 2.77 34.11 19.77
N LEU A 824 2.48 34.56 18.56
CA LEU A 824 2.78 35.91 18.13
C LEU A 824 1.67 36.85 18.61
N GLY A 825 1.77 37.31 19.86
CA GLY A 825 0.81 38.18 20.53
C GLY A 825 0.65 39.55 19.87
N ALA A 826 -0.32 40.33 20.34
CA ALA A 826 -0.65 41.62 19.73
C ALA A 826 0.48 42.66 19.85
N ASP A 827 1.24 42.62 20.95
CA ASP A 827 2.32 43.55 21.26
C ASP A 827 3.73 42.96 21.02
N ASP A 828 3.81 41.68 20.66
CA ASP A 828 5.06 40.96 20.45
C ASP A 828 5.84 41.47 19.23
N VAL A 829 7.15 41.26 19.21
CA VAL A 829 7.96 41.57 18.01
C VAL A 829 8.36 40.33 17.22
N GLY A 830 8.13 39.12 17.73
CA GLY A 830 8.56 37.89 17.07
C GLY A 830 10.08 37.81 16.95
N GLY A 831 10.56 37.20 15.87
CA GLY A 831 11.95 37.29 15.42
C GLY A 831 12.84 36.10 15.79
N LEU A 832 12.29 34.89 15.91
CA LEU A 832 13.08 33.67 16.11
C LEU A 832 12.55 32.50 15.30
N ASN A 833 13.40 31.50 15.10
CA ASN A 833 13.06 30.18 14.59
C ASN A 833 12.94 29.22 15.77
N LEU A 834 11.78 28.59 15.97
CA LEU A 834 11.56 27.57 17.00
C LEU A 834 11.70 26.18 16.36
N ASN A 835 12.61 25.33 16.86
CA ASN A 835 12.81 23.98 16.31
C ASN A 835 12.39 22.85 17.23
N THR A 836 12.53 22.99 18.55
CA THR A 836 12.24 21.90 19.49
C THR A 836 11.69 22.43 20.79
N ILE A 837 10.75 21.70 21.38
CA ILE A 837 10.15 21.98 22.68
C ILE A 837 10.22 20.73 23.55
N GLY A 838 10.51 20.90 24.84
CA GLY A 838 10.51 19.79 25.80
C GLY A 838 10.31 20.29 27.22
N VAL A 839 9.85 19.41 28.10
CA VAL A 839 9.51 19.77 29.48
C VAL A 839 10.21 18.83 30.43
N THR A 840 10.73 19.35 31.54
CA THR A 840 11.38 18.53 32.57
C THR A 840 10.96 18.95 33.97
N GLU A 841 11.27 18.08 34.94
CA GLU A 841 11.28 18.43 36.35
C GLU A 841 12.12 19.67 36.62
N GLN A 842 11.61 20.60 37.43
CA GLN A 842 12.28 21.88 37.67
C GLN A 842 13.75 21.72 38.09
N GLY A 843 14.64 22.41 37.39
CA GLY A 843 16.08 22.41 37.60
C GLY A 843 16.83 21.27 36.89
N SER A 844 16.13 20.43 36.13
CA SER A 844 16.76 19.40 35.29
C SER A 844 17.40 20.01 34.04
N ALA A 845 18.30 19.24 33.41
CA ALA A 845 18.90 19.66 32.15
C ALA A 845 17.89 19.47 31.01
N PRO A 846 17.95 20.31 29.95
CA PRO A 846 17.13 20.10 28.77
C PRO A 846 17.30 18.69 28.19
N PRO A 847 16.23 18.08 27.66
CA PRO A 847 16.29 16.72 27.13
C PRO A 847 17.07 16.63 25.81
N PHE A 848 17.28 17.76 25.12
CA PHE A 848 18.06 17.87 23.87
C PHE A 848 19.24 18.85 24.01
N PRO A 849 20.31 18.70 23.21
CA PRO A 849 21.40 19.67 23.17
C PRO A 849 21.07 20.91 22.33
N ALA A 850 21.74 22.02 22.65
CA ALA A 850 21.61 23.27 21.91
C ALA A 850 22.26 23.15 20.52
N ALA A 851 23.55 22.81 20.50
CA ALA A 851 24.29 22.56 19.26
C ALA A 851 23.88 21.21 18.67
N TYR A 852 23.57 21.20 17.37
CA TYR A 852 23.21 19.98 16.65
C TYR A 852 24.34 18.95 16.66
N THR A 853 25.59 19.39 16.58
CA THR A 853 26.78 18.52 16.60
C THR A 853 26.96 17.78 17.92
N ASP A 854 26.26 18.19 18.98
CA ASP A 854 26.28 17.54 20.28
C ASP A 854 25.14 16.53 20.43
N PHE A 855 24.32 16.31 19.39
CA PHE A 855 23.24 15.33 19.39
C PHE A 855 23.80 13.91 19.34
N GLU A 856 23.56 13.14 20.40
CA GLU A 856 24.04 11.77 20.52
C GLU A 856 22.89 10.77 20.33
N SER A 857 23.22 9.51 20.03
CA SER A 857 22.21 8.44 19.89
C SER A 857 21.25 8.34 21.08
N LYS A 858 21.73 8.57 22.31
CA LYS A 858 20.91 8.54 23.53
C LYS A 858 19.82 9.63 23.59
N ASP A 859 19.96 10.69 22.79
CA ASP A 859 18.98 11.77 22.78
C ASP A 859 17.73 11.38 21.98
N THR A 860 17.86 10.43 21.04
CA THR A 860 16.70 9.82 20.36
C THR A 860 15.76 9.09 21.32
N GLU A 861 16.24 8.63 22.48
CA GLU A 861 15.42 7.98 23.51
C GLU A 861 14.48 8.95 24.26
N LYS A 862 14.67 10.25 24.10
CA LYS A 862 13.84 11.30 24.74
C LYS A 862 12.97 12.05 23.74
N GLU A 863 13.16 11.79 22.45
CA GLU A 863 12.30 12.33 21.41
C GLU A 863 11.01 11.52 21.44
N ASN A 864 9.87 12.21 21.55
CA ASN A 864 8.59 11.52 21.45
C ASN A 864 8.27 11.27 19.98
N TYR A 865 7.96 10.01 19.66
CA TYR A 865 7.52 9.59 18.34
C TYR A 865 6.06 9.11 18.32
N ASP A 866 5.24 9.45 19.33
CA ASP A 866 3.80 9.18 19.23
C ASP A 866 3.20 9.76 17.94
N THR A 867 2.45 8.93 17.23
CA THR A 867 1.94 9.26 15.89
C THR A 867 0.49 9.69 15.91
N GLU A 868 0.08 10.45 14.89
CA GLU A 868 -1.33 10.71 14.61
C GLU A 868 -2.13 9.38 14.52
N PRO A 869 -3.39 9.33 15.00
CA PRO A 869 -4.14 8.09 15.13
C PRO A 869 -4.28 7.27 13.83
N GLU A 870 -4.35 7.93 12.69
CA GLU A 870 -4.49 7.28 11.38
C GLU A 870 -3.21 6.59 10.89
N PHE A 871 -2.04 6.88 11.48
CA PHE A 871 -0.81 6.15 11.18
C PHE A 871 -0.87 4.69 11.61
N GLU A 872 -1.79 4.35 12.52
CA GLU A 872 -2.05 2.98 12.94
C GLU A 872 -2.44 2.07 11.77
N PHE A 873 -3.09 2.60 10.73
CA PHE A 873 -3.38 1.83 9.52
C PHE A 873 -2.09 1.37 8.81
N ILE A 874 -1.11 2.26 8.65
CA ILE A 874 0.19 1.96 8.00
C ILE A 874 0.95 0.90 8.81
N LYS A 875 0.89 0.98 10.14
CA LYS A 875 1.50 -0.02 11.04
C LYS A 875 0.88 -1.41 10.84
N GLN A 876 -0.43 -1.46 10.63
CA GLN A 876 -1.19 -2.72 10.57
C GLN A 876 -1.30 -3.34 9.18
N VAL A 877 -1.32 -2.53 8.11
CA VAL A 877 -1.46 -3.02 6.74
C VAL A 877 -0.24 -3.87 6.35
N PRO A 878 -0.43 -5.11 5.85
CA PRO A 878 0.65 -5.99 5.41
C PRO A 878 1.10 -5.64 3.99
N THR A 879 2.20 -6.25 3.56
CA THR A 879 2.72 -6.17 2.18
C THR A 879 2.52 -7.46 1.38
N ASN A 880 2.08 -8.54 2.06
CA ASN A 880 1.81 -9.84 1.46
C ASN A 880 0.35 -10.26 1.74
N TRP A 881 -0.27 -10.89 0.75
CA TRP A 881 -1.71 -11.15 0.73
C TRP A 881 -2.00 -12.60 0.39
N ASP A 882 -2.98 -13.17 1.10
CA ASP A 882 -3.51 -14.50 0.82
C ASP A 882 -4.52 -14.48 -0.34
N GLU A 883 -5.19 -13.36 -0.53
CA GLU A 883 -6.33 -13.20 -1.43
C GLU A 883 -6.53 -11.72 -1.77
N THR A 884 -6.87 -11.44 -3.02
CA THR A 884 -7.16 -10.10 -3.53
C THR A 884 -8.46 -10.13 -4.30
N THR A 885 -9.31 -9.13 -4.08
CA THR A 885 -10.59 -8.95 -4.78
C THR A 885 -10.80 -7.48 -5.10
N VAL A 886 -11.09 -7.16 -6.35
CA VAL A 886 -11.59 -5.85 -6.77
C VAL A 886 -13.10 -5.86 -6.62
N VAL A 887 -13.57 -5.12 -5.60
CA VAL A 887 -14.97 -5.13 -5.20
C VAL A 887 -15.84 -4.29 -6.13
N ASP A 888 -15.33 -3.13 -6.56
CA ASP A 888 -15.98 -2.30 -7.56
C ASP A 888 -14.95 -1.36 -8.20
N ALA A 889 -15.15 -0.99 -9.47
CA ALA A 889 -14.22 -0.18 -10.21
C ALA A 889 -14.82 0.47 -11.47
N ALA A 890 -14.30 1.64 -11.80
CA ALA A 890 -14.40 2.23 -13.13
C ALA A 890 -13.07 2.92 -13.46
N ILE A 891 -12.42 2.49 -14.55
CA ILE A 891 -11.07 2.94 -14.92
C ILE A 891 -11.05 4.46 -15.11
N GLY A 892 -10.11 5.13 -14.44
CA GLY A 892 -10.00 6.61 -14.47
C GLY A 892 -10.99 7.34 -13.56
N GLU A 893 -11.93 6.64 -12.92
CA GLU A 893 -12.94 7.24 -12.06
C GLU A 893 -12.78 6.82 -10.59
N TYR A 894 -12.75 5.52 -10.28
CA TYR A 894 -12.57 5.00 -8.93
C TYR A 894 -12.16 3.52 -8.91
N ILE A 895 -11.62 3.08 -7.79
CA ILE A 895 -11.33 1.67 -7.51
C ILE A 895 -11.58 1.35 -6.04
N ILE A 896 -12.08 0.14 -5.77
CA ILE A 896 -12.23 -0.44 -4.43
C ILE A 896 -11.59 -1.83 -4.45
N VAL A 897 -10.50 -2.01 -3.71
CA VAL A 897 -9.79 -3.29 -3.60
C VAL A 897 -9.85 -3.76 -2.15
N ALA A 898 -10.19 -5.03 -1.94
CA ALA A 898 -10.09 -5.72 -0.66
C ALA A 898 -9.04 -6.83 -0.76
N ARG A 899 -8.15 -6.92 0.24
CA ARG A 899 -7.09 -7.93 0.30
C ARG A 899 -7.05 -8.60 1.66
N ARG A 900 -6.90 -9.92 1.69
CA ARG A 900 -6.85 -10.70 2.93
C ARG A 900 -5.42 -11.03 3.32
N SER A 901 -5.11 -10.97 4.60
CA SER A 901 -3.89 -11.52 5.19
C SER A 901 -4.25 -12.24 6.49
N GLY A 902 -4.06 -13.56 6.52
CA GLY A 902 -4.55 -14.40 7.59
C GLY A 902 -6.08 -14.33 7.72
N GLU A 903 -6.55 -13.91 8.89
CA GLU A 903 -7.99 -13.75 9.15
C GLU A 903 -8.50 -12.33 8.92
N GLU A 904 -7.64 -11.37 8.58
CA GLU A 904 -7.99 -9.96 8.44
C GLU A 904 -8.06 -9.55 6.97
N TRP A 905 -8.96 -8.61 6.67
CA TRP A 905 -9.08 -7.97 5.38
C TRP A 905 -8.70 -6.50 5.48
N PHE A 906 -8.08 -5.98 4.42
CA PHE A 906 -7.76 -4.57 4.26
C PHE A 906 -8.40 -4.09 2.98
N LEU A 907 -9.16 -2.99 3.06
CA LEU A 907 -9.83 -2.40 1.91
C LEU A 907 -9.29 -1.00 1.65
N GLY A 908 -9.01 -0.69 0.39
CA GLY A 908 -8.70 0.67 -0.07
C GLY A 908 -9.66 1.08 -1.17
N ALA A 909 -10.30 2.23 -0.98
CA ALA A 909 -11.13 2.88 -1.97
C ALA A 909 -10.54 4.25 -2.31
N MET A 910 -10.45 4.56 -3.61
CA MET A 910 -9.93 5.83 -4.11
C MET A 910 -10.82 6.36 -5.24
N THR A 911 -10.93 7.68 -5.35
CA THR A 911 -11.66 8.35 -6.44
C THR A 911 -10.79 9.38 -7.17
N ASP A 912 -11.21 9.71 -8.39
CA ASP A 912 -10.76 10.81 -9.25
C ASP A 912 -11.06 12.21 -8.65
N GLU A 913 -11.04 13.28 -9.46
CA GLU A 913 -11.38 14.63 -8.99
C GLU A 913 -12.82 14.81 -8.51
N ASN A 914 -13.70 13.82 -8.70
CA ASN A 914 -15.09 13.87 -8.33
C ASN A 914 -15.31 13.18 -6.98
N ALA A 915 -16.02 13.83 -6.05
CA ALA A 915 -16.43 13.19 -4.80
C ALA A 915 -17.48 12.11 -5.08
N ARG A 916 -17.40 10.97 -4.38
CA ARG A 916 -18.27 9.80 -4.60
C ARG A 916 -18.77 9.21 -3.29
N GLU A 917 -19.97 8.65 -3.37
CA GLU A 917 -20.54 7.81 -2.32
C GLU A 917 -21.05 6.53 -2.98
N LEU A 918 -20.42 5.41 -2.65
CA LEU A 918 -20.70 4.09 -3.24
C LEU A 918 -21.18 3.14 -2.15
N THR A 919 -22.07 2.21 -2.49
CA THR A 919 -22.53 1.17 -1.56
C THR A 919 -21.95 -0.15 -1.98
N VAL A 920 -21.14 -0.74 -1.11
CA VAL A 920 -20.39 -1.97 -1.36
C VAL A 920 -21.01 -3.12 -0.59
N SER A 921 -21.19 -4.27 -1.25
CA SER A 921 -21.58 -5.52 -0.59
C SER A 921 -20.36 -6.18 0.03
N LEU A 922 -20.46 -6.62 1.28
CA LEU A 922 -19.37 -7.34 1.94
C LEU A 922 -19.41 -8.86 1.64
N GLU A 923 -20.51 -9.36 1.08
CA GLU A 923 -20.73 -10.80 0.92
C GLU A 923 -19.84 -11.42 -0.17
N GLU A 924 -19.25 -10.57 -1.00
CA GLU A 924 -18.37 -10.97 -2.11
C GLU A 924 -17.01 -11.47 -1.61
N PHE A 925 -16.52 -10.97 -0.48
CA PHE A 925 -15.20 -11.32 0.06
C PHE A 925 -15.22 -11.72 1.55
N LEU A 926 -16.20 -11.29 2.35
CA LEU A 926 -16.32 -11.72 3.74
C LEU A 926 -17.09 -13.03 3.89
N THR A 927 -16.57 -13.90 4.74
CA THR A 927 -17.26 -15.13 5.16
C THR A 927 -18.11 -14.88 6.42
N SER A 928 -19.26 -15.56 6.52
CA SER A 928 -20.14 -15.42 7.69
C SER A 928 -19.47 -15.93 8.98
N ARG A 929 -19.54 -15.14 10.07
CA ARG A 929 -19.01 -15.44 11.41
C ARG A 929 -20.07 -15.21 12.48
N GLU A 930 -19.97 -15.92 13.60
CA GLU A 930 -20.94 -15.85 14.71
C GLU A 930 -21.05 -14.44 15.31
N ASN A 931 -19.91 -13.75 15.51
CA ASN A 931 -19.87 -12.40 16.08
C ASN A 931 -19.67 -11.30 15.02
N GLY A 932 -19.72 -11.67 13.73
CA GLY A 932 -19.40 -10.78 12.61
C GLY A 932 -17.93 -10.41 12.52
N TRP A 933 -17.70 -9.24 11.96
CA TRP A 933 -16.40 -8.61 11.67
C TRP A 933 -16.38 -7.23 12.32
N MET A 934 -15.21 -6.81 12.81
CA MET A 934 -14.96 -5.45 13.28
C MET A 934 -14.27 -4.67 12.18
N VAL A 935 -14.85 -3.56 11.76
CA VAL A 935 -14.28 -2.62 10.80
C VAL A 935 -13.69 -1.44 11.56
N THR A 936 -12.42 -1.14 11.33
CA THR A 936 -11.82 0.17 11.61
C THR A 936 -11.68 0.90 10.28
N GLU A 937 -12.48 1.93 10.08
CA GLU A 937 -12.55 2.74 8.85
C GLU A 937 -11.81 4.06 9.05
N TYR A 938 -10.97 4.42 8.09
CA TYR A 938 -10.22 5.66 7.98
C TYR A 938 -10.69 6.36 6.70
N ALA A 939 -11.65 7.27 6.82
CA ALA A 939 -12.32 7.90 5.68
C ALA A 939 -12.11 9.41 5.66
N ASP A 940 -12.31 10.03 4.50
CA ASP A 940 -12.41 11.49 4.41
C ASP A 940 -13.48 12.03 5.36
N ALA A 941 -13.10 12.98 6.22
CA ALA A 941 -14.07 13.63 7.10
C ALA A 941 -15.13 14.40 6.30
N ALA A 942 -16.26 14.69 6.95
CA ALA A 942 -17.37 15.38 6.28
C ALA A 942 -16.95 16.75 5.71
N GLY A 943 -16.97 16.86 4.38
CA GLY A 943 -16.59 18.08 3.66
C GLY A 943 -15.12 18.17 3.28
N THR A 944 -14.34 17.11 3.51
CA THR A 944 -12.97 16.92 3.03
C THR A 944 -12.95 16.69 1.52
N GLY A 945 -11.90 17.19 0.89
CA GLY A 945 -11.49 16.94 -0.48
C GLY A 945 -10.17 17.64 -0.72
N VAL A 946 -9.49 17.33 -1.83
CA VAL A 946 -8.15 17.89 -2.12
C VAL A 946 -8.09 19.43 -2.00
N GLU A 947 -9.11 20.15 -2.48
CA GLU A 947 -9.17 21.62 -2.40
C GLU A 947 -9.70 22.18 -1.06
N ARG A 948 -10.10 21.30 -0.14
CA ARG A 948 -10.79 21.70 1.09
C ARG A 948 -10.50 20.72 2.22
N ASN A 949 -9.64 21.18 3.15
CA ASN A 949 -9.26 20.43 4.34
C ASN A 949 -8.73 19.02 4.03
N PRO A 950 -7.74 18.87 3.12
CA PRO A 950 -7.37 17.56 2.59
C PRO A 950 -6.71 16.61 3.62
N THR A 951 -6.40 17.11 4.82
CA THR A 951 -5.77 16.37 5.91
C THR A 951 -6.77 15.83 6.94
N GLU A 952 -8.04 16.26 6.91
CA GLU A 952 -9.05 15.90 7.90
C GLU A 952 -9.62 14.50 7.63
N ILE A 953 -9.50 13.61 8.62
CA ILE A 953 -9.91 12.22 8.57
C ILE A 953 -10.96 11.90 9.64
N ASP A 954 -11.92 11.03 9.32
CA ASP A 954 -12.85 10.44 10.28
C ASP A 954 -12.44 8.98 10.49
N ILE A 955 -12.20 8.61 11.76
CA ILE A 955 -11.85 7.24 12.15
C ILE A 955 -13.03 6.65 12.89
N SER A 956 -13.63 5.60 12.34
CA SER A 956 -14.81 4.97 12.90
C SER A 956 -14.57 3.47 13.12
N ASN A 957 -15.16 2.93 14.18
CA ASN A 957 -15.16 1.49 14.45
C ASN A 957 -16.61 1.01 14.47
N TYR A 958 -16.89 -0.07 13.74
CA TYR A 958 -18.23 -0.66 13.72
C TYR A 958 -18.22 -2.15 13.37
N ARG A 959 -19.13 -2.91 13.99
CA ARG A 959 -19.37 -4.32 13.64
C ARG A 959 -20.24 -4.48 12.38
N VAL A 960 -19.87 -5.43 11.53
CA VAL A 960 -20.63 -5.84 10.33
C VAL A 960 -20.74 -7.36 10.24
N SER A 961 -21.79 -7.85 9.59
CA SER A 961 -21.90 -9.23 9.12
C SER A 961 -21.47 -9.32 7.65
N ALA A 962 -21.08 -10.52 7.21
CA ALA A 962 -20.73 -10.75 5.81
C ALA A 962 -21.85 -10.36 4.82
N GLY A 963 -23.12 -10.51 5.19
CA GLY A 963 -24.25 -10.14 4.33
C GLY A 963 -24.63 -8.65 4.36
N ASP A 964 -23.88 -7.82 5.08
CA ASP A 964 -24.15 -6.39 5.17
C ASP A 964 -23.55 -5.63 3.98
N THR A 965 -24.03 -4.40 3.79
CA THR A 965 -23.47 -3.45 2.83
C THR A 965 -22.92 -2.24 3.57
N VAL A 966 -21.82 -1.68 3.08
CA VAL A 966 -21.16 -0.50 3.67
C VAL A 966 -21.15 0.65 2.66
N ALA A 967 -21.39 1.86 3.15
CA ALA A 967 -21.29 3.07 2.34
C ALA A 967 -19.86 3.63 2.39
N ILE A 968 -19.18 3.65 1.25
CA ILE A 968 -17.86 4.21 1.06
C ILE A 968 -18.01 5.66 0.60
N SER A 969 -17.54 6.62 1.41
CA SER A 969 -17.63 8.04 1.12
C SER A 969 -16.23 8.61 0.87
N MET A 970 -16.03 9.20 -0.30
CA MET A 970 -14.76 9.76 -0.73
C MET A 970 -14.95 11.22 -1.15
N GLY A 971 -14.13 12.10 -0.58
CA GLY A 971 -14.01 13.48 -1.05
C GLY A 971 -13.48 13.55 -2.48
N ALA A 972 -13.44 14.75 -3.05
CA ALA A 972 -12.79 14.97 -4.36
C ALA A 972 -11.29 14.64 -4.27
N SER A 973 -10.79 13.78 -5.15
CA SER A 973 -9.47 13.12 -5.05
C SER A 973 -9.22 12.51 -3.67
N GLY A 974 -10.28 11.91 -3.13
CA GLY A 974 -10.34 11.36 -1.79
C GLY A 974 -10.30 9.83 -1.74
N GLY A 975 -10.48 9.28 -0.55
CA GLY A 975 -10.41 7.85 -0.34
C GLY A 975 -10.94 7.36 1.00
N THR A 976 -10.93 6.04 1.17
CA THR A 976 -11.28 5.35 2.40
C THR A 976 -10.40 4.10 2.53
N ALA A 977 -9.77 3.93 3.69
CA ALA A 977 -9.04 2.72 4.05
C ALA A 977 -9.77 2.01 5.18
N MET A 978 -9.82 0.67 5.16
CA MET A 978 -10.43 -0.12 6.23
C MET A 978 -9.53 -1.27 6.62
N ARG A 979 -9.46 -1.53 7.92
CA ARG A 979 -9.04 -2.83 8.47
C ARG A 979 -10.27 -3.56 8.98
N ILE A 980 -10.48 -4.77 8.52
CA ILE A 980 -11.66 -5.59 8.79
C ILE A 980 -11.17 -6.89 9.43
N ARG A 981 -11.34 -7.03 10.74
CA ARG A 981 -10.84 -8.17 11.50
C ARG A 981 -11.99 -9.01 12.05
N PRO A 982 -11.76 -10.28 12.41
CA PRO A 982 -12.75 -11.05 13.16
C PRO A 982 -13.18 -10.28 14.42
N ALA A 983 -14.48 -10.18 14.65
CA ALA A 983 -14.94 -9.48 15.83
C ALA A 983 -14.79 -10.37 17.07
N ASP A 984 -14.22 -9.83 18.15
CA ASP A 984 -13.94 -10.58 19.37
C ASP A 984 -15.25 -11.11 19.99
N PRO A 985 -15.26 -12.37 20.49
CA PRO A 985 -16.36 -12.87 21.31
C PRO A 985 -16.40 -12.13 22.66
N PRO A 986 -17.57 -12.00 23.29
CA PRO A 986 -17.64 -11.58 24.69
C PRO A 986 -16.82 -12.56 25.56
N SER A 987 -15.89 -12.05 26.37
CA SER A 987 -14.84 -12.84 27.05
C SER A 987 -14.81 -12.84 28.58
N GLY A 988 -15.67 -12.13 29.34
CA GLY A 988 -15.43 -12.06 30.79
C GLY A 988 -16.58 -11.86 31.75
N ILE A 989 -17.43 -10.85 31.54
CA ILE A 989 -18.47 -10.45 32.49
C ILE A 989 -19.75 -10.24 31.71
N GLU A 990 -20.80 -10.97 32.05
CA GLU A 990 -22.17 -10.69 31.62
C GLU A 990 -22.94 -10.32 32.88
N THR A 991 -23.23 -9.04 33.06
CA THR A 991 -24.11 -8.58 34.14
C THR A 991 -25.36 -7.95 33.56
N GLU A 992 -26.50 -8.40 34.05
CA GLU A 992 -27.82 -8.09 33.51
C GLU A 992 -28.67 -7.43 34.60
N PHE A 993 -29.29 -6.30 34.28
CA PHE A 993 -30.25 -5.60 35.12
C PHE A 993 -31.59 -5.51 34.40
N ASP A 994 -32.61 -6.12 34.99
CA ASP A 994 -33.99 -5.99 34.52
C ASP A 994 -34.62 -4.69 34.99
N ASP A 995 -35.44 -4.10 34.13
CA ASP A 995 -36.28 -2.94 34.44
C ASP A 995 -37.79 -3.29 34.42
N PRO A 996 -38.63 -2.65 35.26
CA PRO A 996 -40.07 -2.81 35.20
C PRO A 996 -40.64 -2.43 33.82
N VAL A 997 -41.83 -2.94 33.49
CA VAL A 997 -42.50 -2.64 32.21
C VAL A 997 -43.42 -1.45 32.40
N GLY A 998 -43.34 -0.48 31.48
CA GLY A 998 -44.27 0.63 31.33
C GLY A 998 -44.12 1.70 32.41
N ASP A 999 -42.90 1.95 32.89
CA ASP A 999 -42.61 3.04 33.82
C ASP A 999 -41.86 4.23 33.24
N ASP A 1000 -41.65 4.27 31.91
CA ASP A 1000 -41.19 5.36 31.02
C ASP A 1000 -41.90 6.74 31.11
N TYR A 1001 -42.53 7.03 32.25
CA TYR A 1001 -43.20 8.28 32.61
C TYR A 1001 -42.38 9.11 33.61
N GLY A 1002 -41.06 8.93 33.64
CA GLY A 1002 -40.10 9.64 34.47
C GLY A 1002 -40.49 9.64 35.96
N PRO A 1003 -40.68 10.80 36.63
CA PRO A 1003 -41.11 10.87 38.04
C PRO A 1003 -42.56 10.39 38.29
N GLY A 1004 -43.14 9.62 37.37
CA GLY A 1004 -44.51 9.11 37.36
C GLY A 1004 -45.55 10.11 36.88
N SER A 1005 -45.13 11.28 36.38
CA SER A 1005 -46.03 12.34 35.91
C SER A 1005 -45.80 12.78 34.48
N TYR A 1006 -44.75 12.29 33.81
CA TYR A 1006 -44.47 12.69 32.44
C TYR A 1006 -45.51 12.13 31.48
N THR A 1007 -45.69 12.82 30.37
CA THR A 1007 -46.62 12.42 29.30
C THR A 1007 -45.95 12.61 27.96
N TYR A 1008 -46.07 11.60 27.10
CA TYR A 1008 -45.45 11.55 25.78
C TYR A 1008 -45.81 12.76 24.90
N PRO A 1009 -44.88 13.21 24.04
CA PRO A 1009 -45.18 14.17 22.98
C PRO A 1009 -46.30 13.67 22.05
N THR A 1010 -46.99 14.59 21.37
CA THR A 1010 -48.15 14.24 20.55
C THR A 1010 -47.82 13.90 19.09
N ASP A 1011 -46.59 14.11 18.64
CA ASP A 1011 -46.15 13.76 17.29
C ASP A 1011 -45.97 12.25 17.14
N SER A 1012 -46.21 11.72 15.94
CA SER A 1012 -46.12 10.28 15.64
C SER A 1012 -44.72 9.70 15.73
N ALA A 1013 -43.68 10.55 15.77
CA ALA A 1013 -42.31 10.10 16.03
C ALA A 1013 -42.11 9.54 17.46
N PHE A 1014 -43.03 9.82 18.41
CA PHE A 1014 -42.95 9.38 19.80
C PHE A 1014 -44.06 8.39 20.11
N ASN A 1015 -43.73 7.10 20.09
CA ASN A 1015 -44.68 6.03 20.37
C ASN A 1015 -44.53 5.50 21.80
N ASP A 1016 -45.65 5.08 22.40
CA ASP A 1016 -45.69 4.47 23.74
C ASP A 1016 -44.70 3.30 23.81
N GLY A 1017 -43.87 3.22 24.86
CA GLY A 1017 -42.82 2.21 25.01
C GLY A 1017 -41.50 2.53 24.30
N ALA A 1018 -41.40 3.63 23.54
CA ALA A 1018 -40.14 3.98 22.85
C ALA A 1018 -38.99 4.32 23.82
N PHE A 1019 -39.28 4.64 25.07
CA PHE A 1019 -38.28 4.95 26.10
C PHE A 1019 -38.32 3.96 27.28
N ASP A 1020 -39.21 2.95 27.22
CA ASP A 1020 -39.38 1.91 28.25
C ASP A 1020 -38.19 0.98 28.21
N LEU A 1021 -37.23 1.22 29.11
CA LEU A 1021 -36.08 0.36 29.28
C LEU A 1021 -36.60 -0.99 29.81
N ARG A 1022 -36.05 -2.07 29.27
CA ARG A 1022 -36.45 -3.44 29.62
C ARG A 1022 -35.31 -4.14 30.34
N GLN A 1023 -34.11 -3.91 29.84
CA GLN A 1023 -32.92 -4.55 30.32
C GLN A 1023 -31.69 -3.70 30.00
N PHE A 1024 -30.70 -3.76 30.88
CA PHE A 1024 -29.35 -3.27 30.63
C PHE A 1024 -28.35 -4.41 30.85
N THR A 1025 -27.50 -4.66 29.86
CA THR A 1025 -26.48 -5.71 29.91
C THR A 1025 -25.11 -5.09 29.72
N LEU A 1026 -24.16 -5.49 30.56
CA LEU A 1026 -22.74 -5.24 30.37
C LEU A 1026 -22.08 -6.54 29.91
N THR A 1027 -21.43 -6.50 28.75
CA THR A 1027 -20.48 -7.51 28.28
C THR A 1027 -19.07 -6.95 28.19
N GLU A 1028 -18.07 -7.79 28.45
CA GLU A 1028 -16.65 -7.45 28.32
C GLU A 1028 -16.02 -8.40 27.29
N SER A 1029 -15.26 -7.87 26.33
CA SER A 1029 -14.38 -8.62 25.42
C SER A 1029 -12.91 -8.41 25.82
N ASP A 1030 -11.94 -8.96 25.07
CA ASP A 1030 -10.52 -8.74 25.36
C ASP A 1030 -10.11 -7.28 25.13
N SER A 1031 -10.77 -6.58 24.21
CA SER A 1031 -10.41 -5.23 23.76
C SER A 1031 -11.44 -4.15 24.13
N SER A 1032 -12.67 -4.50 24.51
CA SER A 1032 -13.76 -3.53 24.71
C SER A 1032 -14.71 -3.86 25.85
N TYR A 1033 -15.43 -2.84 26.28
CA TYR A 1033 -16.62 -2.91 27.13
C TYR A 1033 -17.86 -2.61 26.29
N GLU A 1034 -18.90 -3.43 26.42
CA GLU A 1034 -20.13 -3.33 25.64
C GLU A 1034 -21.33 -3.13 26.56
N PHE A 1035 -22.01 -1.99 26.43
CA PHE A 1035 -23.13 -1.59 27.26
C PHE A 1035 -24.43 -1.63 26.44
N THR A 1036 -25.19 -2.70 26.57
CA THR A 1036 -26.42 -2.94 25.81
C THR A 1036 -27.66 -2.45 26.56
N PHE A 1037 -28.44 -1.60 25.90
CA PHE A 1037 -29.75 -1.13 26.33
C PHE A 1037 -30.83 -1.84 25.50
N GLU A 1038 -31.71 -2.60 26.15
CA GLU A 1038 -32.93 -3.15 25.52
C GLU A 1038 -34.13 -2.27 25.88
N VAL A 1039 -34.89 -1.81 24.88
CA VAL A 1039 -36.13 -1.05 25.08
C VAL A 1039 -37.34 -1.81 24.54
N GLU A 1040 -38.56 -1.54 25.04
CA GLU A 1040 -39.78 -2.24 24.59
C GLU A 1040 -39.98 -2.11 23.08
N SER A 1041 -39.62 -0.95 22.53
CA SER A 1041 -39.75 -0.68 21.11
C SER A 1041 -38.65 0.26 20.63
N LEU A 1042 -37.63 -0.29 19.97
CA LEU A 1042 -36.58 0.50 19.35
C LEU A 1042 -37.04 0.97 17.97
N GLN A 1043 -37.22 2.27 17.83
CA GLN A 1043 -37.76 2.88 16.62
C GLN A 1043 -36.78 3.87 15.99
N ASN A 1044 -37.13 4.30 14.79
CA ASN A 1044 -36.44 5.36 14.08
C ASN A 1044 -37.47 6.38 13.58
N GLY A 1045 -38.13 7.06 14.51
CA GLY A 1045 -39.25 7.97 14.25
C GLY A 1045 -38.90 9.17 13.35
N PHE A 1046 -37.62 9.52 13.23
CA PHE A 1046 -37.11 10.59 12.39
C PHE A 1046 -36.34 10.15 11.15
N ASP A 1047 -36.27 8.84 10.86
CA ASP A 1047 -35.59 8.28 9.67
C ASP A 1047 -34.10 8.70 9.58
N VAL A 1048 -33.35 8.44 10.66
CA VAL A 1048 -31.91 8.72 10.78
C VAL A 1048 -31.06 7.45 10.75
N GLU A 1049 -29.73 7.57 10.80
CA GLU A 1049 -28.78 6.45 10.67
C GLU A 1049 -29.00 5.31 11.68
N TYR A 1050 -28.99 5.63 12.99
CA TYR A 1050 -29.05 4.60 14.03
C TYR A 1050 -30.48 4.40 14.56
N PHE A 1051 -30.92 5.29 15.44
CA PHE A 1051 -32.22 5.21 16.12
C PHE A 1051 -32.74 6.61 16.47
N SER A 1052 -34.04 6.72 16.68
CA SER A 1052 -34.68 7.95 17.15
C SER A 1052 -36.08 7.67 17.66
N PRO A 1053 -36.58 8.39 18.70
CA PRO A 1053 -36.09 9.66 19.25
C PRO A 1053 -35.30 9.55 20.59
N GLN A 1054 -34.62 8.43 20.83
CA GLN A 1054 -33.86 8.14 22.06
C GLN A 1054 -32.48 8.81 22.09
N ILE A 1055 -32.01 9.09 23.31
CA ILE A 1055 -30.59 9.25 23.65
C ILE A 1055 -30.29 8.31 24.82
N PHE A 1056 -29.22 7.53 24.72
CA PHE A 1056 -28.79 6.62 25.78
C PHE A 1056 -27.61 7.24 26.52
N THR A 1057 -27.59 7.10 27.85
CA THR A 1057 -26.49 7.61 28.68
C THR A 1057 -26.21 6.65 29.83
N LEU A 1058 -24.93 6.45 30.11
CA LEU A 1058 -24.43 5.62 31.19
C LEU A 1058 -23.47 6.45 32.03
N TRP A 1059 -23.72 6.55 33.33
CA TRP A 1059 -22.72 7.03 34.29
C TRP A 1059 -22.08 5.85 35.00
N LEU A 1060 -20.75 5.84 35.04
CA LEU A 1060 -19.92 4.79 35.64
C LEU A 1060 -19.22 5.34 36.89
N ARG A 1061 -19.22 4.55 37.96
CA ARG A 1061 -18.54 4.83 39.21
C ARG A 1061 -17.65 3.66 39.58
N ASP A 1062 -16.34 3.89 39.62
CA ASP A 1062 -15.42 3.04 40.37
C ASP A 1062 -15.26 3.61 41.80
N PRO A 1063 -15.72 2.92 42.86
CA PRO A 1063 -15.59 3.39 44.24
C PRO A 1063 -14.14 3.53 44.75
N SER A 1064 -13.15 3.00 44.03
CA SER A 1064 -11.73 3.03 44.38
C SER A 1064 -11.01 4.27 43.83
N LEU A 1065 -11.55 4.91 42.80
CA LEU A 1065 -11.00 6.10 42.18
C LEU A 1065 -11.29 7.37 42.99
N ALA A 1066 -10.44 8.37 42.81
CA ALA A 1066 -10.63 9.74 43.31
C ALA A 1066 -11.10 10.66 42.17
N ASN A 1067 -11.48 11.90 42.51
CA ASN A 1067 -11.86 12.97 41.56
C ASN A 1067 -13.21 12.81 40.83
N GLY A 1068 -14.11 11.96 41.29
CA GLY A 1068 -15.45 11.89 40.71
C GLY A 1068 -16.34 13.11 41.03
N SER A 1069 -17.52 13.17 40.40
CA SER A 1069 -18.48 14.28 40.52
C SER A 1069 -19.85 13.82 41.04
N LYS A 1070 -20.50 14.64 41.87
CA LYS A 1070 -21.89 14.42 42.33
C LYS A 1070 -22.95 15.18 41.54
N THR A 1071 -22.55 15.93 40.51
CA THR A 1071 -23.46 16.75 39.71
C THR A 1071 -23.44 16.32 38.25
N SER A 1072 -24.59 16.43 37.57
CA SER A 1072 -24.60 16.38 36.12
C SER A 1072 -23.87 17.59 35.55
N ARG A 1073 -23.19 17.39 34.43
CA ARG A 1073 -22.68 18.50 33.62
C ARG A 1073 -23.85 19.13 32.86
N ASP A 1074 -23.73 20.42 32.58
CA ASP A 1074 -24.81 21.19 31.92
C ASP A 1074 -24.96 20.88 30.42
N ASP A 1075 -24.05 20.09 29.84
CA ASP A 1075 -23.94 19.82 28.40
C ASP A 1075 -25.10 18.98 27.83
N LEU A 1076 -25.56 17.95 28.56
CA LEU A 1076 -26.73 17.15 28.17
C LEU A 1076 -28.05 17.77 28.62
N GLY A 1077 -28.01 18.84 29.42
CA GLY A 1077 -29.20 19.46 30.00
C GLY A 1077 -29.96 18.58 31.02
N VAL A 1078 -29.40 17.44 31.43
CA VAL A 1078 -29.98 16.56 32.48
C VAL A 1078 -29.89 17.25 33.83
N ASN A 1079 -30.97 17.25 34.59
CA ASN A 1079 -31.10 18.11 35.77
C ASN A 1079 -31.24 17.32 37.06
N VAL A 1080 -30.16 16.63 37.40
CA VAL A 1080 -30.08 15.70 38.53
C VAL A 1080 -28.82 15.95 39.36
N GLU A 1081 -28.80 15.40 40.56
CA GLU A 1081 -27.59 15.14 41.34
C GLU A 1081 -27.40 13.63 41.44
N PHE A 1082 -26.22 13.19 41.87
CA PHE A 1082 -25.91 11.77 42.04
C PHE A 1082 -25.72 11.45 43.53
N ALA A 1083 -26.20 10.28 43.96
CA ALA A 1083 -26.07 9.84 45.34
C ALA A 1083 -24.60 9.78 45.77
N ASP A 1084 -23.74 9.33 44.85
CA ASP A 1084 -22.29 9.23 44.99
C ASP A 1084 -21.56 9.82 43.77
N GLU A 1085 -20.24 9.84 43.81
CA GLU A 1085 -19.40 10.40 42.75
C GLU A 1085 -19.33 9.46 41.54
N TRP A 1086 -19.66 9.94 40.33
CA TRP A 1086 -19.36 9.25 39.07
C TRP A 1086 -17.97 9.66 38.54
N HIS A 1087 -17.31 8.77 37.81
CA HIS A 1087 -15.97 8.97 37.25
C HIS A 1087 -15.98 9.06 35.73
N TYR A 1088 -16.87 8.31 35.06
CA TYR A 1088 -16.99 8.33 33.59
C TYR A 1088 -18.43 8.43 33.14
N ARG A 1089 -18.66 8.98 31.95
CA ARG A 1089 -19.95 9.00 31.26
C ARG A 1089 -19.78 8.53 29.83
N VAL A 1090 -20.65 7.64 29.40
CA VAL A 1090 -20.83 7.26 27.99
C VAL A 1090 -22.19 7.79 27.53
N ALA A 1091 -22.24 8.57 26.46
CA ALA A 1091 -23.49 9.09 25.90
C ALA A 1091 -23.58 8.83 24.39
N ALA A 1092 -24.77 8.50 23.91
CA ALA A 1092 -25.02 8.18 22.50
C ALA A 1092 -26.39 8.67 22.01
N SER A 1093 -26.36 9.68 21.14
CA SER A 1093 -27.49 10.11 20.30
C SER A 1093 -27.52 9.31 19.00
N GLY A 1094 -28.72 8.91 18.57
CA GLY A 1094 -28.90 8.18 17.31
C GLY A 1094 -29.08 9.05 16.06
N LEU A 1095 -29.05 10.38 16.19
CA LEU A 1095 -29.23 11.35 15.10
C LEU A 1095 -27.91 11.59 14.31
N GLY A 1096 -27.46 10.64 13.47
CA GLY A 1096 -26.47 10.83 12.38
C GLY A 1096 -24.99 11.09 12.75
N ARG A 1097 -24.11 11.03 11.73
CA ARG A 1097 -22.62 11.18 11.79
C ARG A 1097 -22.12 12.35 12.66
N ALA A 1098 -20.93 12.16 13.24
CA ALA A 1098 -20.26 13.03 14.21
C ALA A 1098 -20.02 14.41 13.57
N SER A 1099 -20.97 15.31 13.77
CA SER A 1099 -20.68 16.72 13.86
C SER A 1099 -20.77 17.09 15.34
N ASP A 1100 -20.05 18.12 15.77
CA ASP A 1100 -20.09 18.66 17.15
C ASP A 1100 -21.52 18.95 17.70
N PHE A 1101 -22.54 18.85 16.85
CA PHE A 1101 -23.95 19.03 17.16
C PHE A 1101 -24.63 17.82 17.81
N PHE A 1102 -24.18 16.58 17.59
CA PHE A 1102 -24.83 15.37 18.12
C PHE A 1102 -23.93 14.67 19.14
N LYS A 1103 -24.47 14.39 20.33
CA LYS A 1103 -23.68 13.86 21.44
C LYS A 1103 -23.39 12.37 21.30
N ARG A 1104 -22.14 12.04 21.00
CA ARG A 1104 -21.53 10.72 21.13
C ARG A 1104 -20.17 10.92 21.80
N ASP A 1105 -20.07 10.64 23.09
CA ASP A 1105 -18.84 10.88 23.85
C ASP A 1105 -18.65 9.89 24.99
N VAL A 1106 -17.37 9.57 25.24
CA VAL A 1106 -16.87 8.96 26.46
C VAL A 1106 -16.09 10.06 27.17
N ILE A 1107 -16.53 10.47 28.36
CA ILE A 1107 -15.87 11.53 29.12
C ILE A 1107 -15.55 11.08 30.55
N ASN A 1108 -14.55 11.71 31.16
CA ASN A 1108 -14.37 11.67 32.61
C ASN A 1108 -15.24 12.74 33.32
N ALA A 1109 -15.20 12.74 34.65
CA ALA A 1109 -15.92 13.68 35.51
C ALA A 1109 -15.54 15.16 35.24
N GLU A 1110 -14.29 15.42 34.90
CA GLU A 1110 -13.73 16.73 34.55
C GLU A 1110 -14.24 17.24 33.20
N GLY A 1111 -14.69 16.33 32.33
CA GLY A 1111 -15.23 16.61 31.01
C GLY A 1111 -14.22 16.53 29.88
N SER A 1112 -13.06 15.91 30.11
CA SER A 1112 -12.14 15.53 29.04
C SER A 1112 -12.78 14.46 28.18
N ASN A 1113 -12.69 14.62 26.86
CA ASN A 1113 -13.11 13.60 25.91
C ASN A 1113 -12.05 12.49 25.86
N LEU A 1114 -12.47 11.26 26.13
CA LEU A 1114 -11.65 10.04 26.15
C LEU A 1114 -11.91 9.16 24.92
N GLY A 1115 -12.90 9.52 24.10
CA GLY A 1115 -13.25 8.77 22.90
C GLY A 1115 -14.73 8.92 22.56
N THR A 1116 -15.16 8.18 21.54
CA THR A 1116 -16.55 8.11 21.11
C THR A 1116 -17.01 6.66 21.20
N PRO A 1117 -18.14 6.34 21.86
CA PRO A 1117 -18.62 4.96 21.88
C PRO A 1117 -19.08 4.54 20.48
N GLU A 1118 -18.70 3.33 20.06
CA GLU A 1118 -19.32 2.67 18.91
C GLU A 1118 -20.77 2.32 19.25
N ILE A 1119 -21.66 2.38 18.25
CA ILE A 1119 -23.09 2.11 18.41
C ILE A 1119 -23.47 0.93 17.51
N ALA A 1120 -23.82 -0.21 18.11
CA ALA A 1120 -24.43 -1.33 17.40
C ALA A 1120 -25.95 -1.38 17.68
N VAL A 1121 -26.76 -1.62 16.64
CA VAL A 1121 -28.24 -1.58 16.72
C VAL A 1121 -28.84 -2.89 16.23
N ASP A 1122 -29.53 -3.64 17.09
CA ASP A 1122 -30.37 -4.76 16.70
C ASP A 1122 -31.85 -4.39 16.82
N ARG A 1123 -32.46 -4.09 15.67
CA ARG A 1123 -33.88 -3.70 15.59
C ARG A 1123 -34.84 -4.88 15.77
N THR A 1124 -34.37 -6.12 15.70
CA THR A 1124 -35.19 -7.31 15.97
C THR A 1124 -35.26 -7.58 17.47
N ALA A 1125 -34.14 -7.40 18.17
CA ALA A 1125 -34.04 -7.52 19.61
C ALA A 1125 -34.45 -6.23 20.37
N ASN A 1126 -34.63 -5.11 19.65
CA ASN A 1126 -34.83 -3.77 20.22
C ASN A 1126 -33.66 -3.31 21.11
N THR A 1127 -32.43 -3.62 20.72
CA THR A 1127 -31.24 -3.28 21.51
C THR A 1127 -30.34 -2.25 20.84
N VAL A 1128 -29.71 -1.43 21.68
CA VAL A 1128 -28.61 -0.53 21.32
C VAL A 1128 -27.42 -0.86 22.22
N THR A 1129 -26.29 -1.26 21.63
CA THR A 1129 -25.05 -1.53 22.35
C THR A 1129 -24.07 -0.38 22.14
N LEU A 1130 -23.60 0.18 23.25
CA LEU A 1130 -22.52 1.18 23.27
C LEU A 1130 -21.20 0.47 23.56
N ILE A 1131 -20.32 0.41 22.58
CA ILE A 1131 -19.04 -0.30 22.65
C ILE A 1131 -17.95 0.74 22.92
N VAL A 1132 -17.16 0.53 23.97
CA VAL A 1132 -16.11 1.43 24.42
C VAL A 1132 -14.80 0.66 24.50
N ASP A 1133 -13.75 1.18 23.86
CA ASP A 1133 -12.41 0.60 23.97
C ASP A 1133 -11.96 0.62 25.44
N LYS A 1134 -11.31 -0.46 25.89
CA LYS A 1134 -10.79 -0.53 27.27
C LYS A 1134 -9.75 0.55 27.55
N ASP A 1135 -8.97 0.95 26.55
CA ASP A 1135 -7.97 2.00 26.69
C ASP A 1135 -8.62 3.38 26.92
N SER A 1136 -9.89 3.56 26.55
CA SER A 1136 -10.65 4.78 26.85
C SER A 1136 -11.15 4.87 28.30
N LEU A 1137 -11.15 3.76 29.05
CA LEU A 1137 -11.70 3.68 30.41
C LEU A 1137 -10.74 2.95 31.36
N ASP A 1138 -10.01 3.72 32.17
CA ASP A 1138 -9.17 3.18 33.26
C ASP A 1138 -10.00 2.77 34.49
N ILE A 1139 -10.87 1.77 34.33
CA ILE A 1139 -11.72 1.21 35.39
C ILE A 1139 -11.72 -0.31 35.39
N ASP A 1140 -11.83 -0.88 36.59
CA ASP A 1140 -12.14 -2.30 36.78
C ASP A 1140 -13.67 -2.49 36.91
N LEU A 1141 -14.29 -3.05 35.88
CA LEU A 1141 -15.74 -3.25 35.86
C LEU A 1141 -16.24 -4.23 36.93
N THR A 1142 -15.39 -5.09 37.50
CA THR A 1142 -15.81 -6.00 38.59
C THR A 1142 -16.20 -5.28 39.88
N ASN A 1143 -15.78 -4.02 40.04
CA ASN A 1143 -16.12 -3.18 41.20
C ASN A 1143 -16.86 -1.90 40.82
N THR A 1144 -17.30 -1.77 39.57
CA THR A 1144 -17.98 -0.59 39.07
C THR A 1144 -19.46 -0.59 39.45
N GLU A 1145 -20.03 0.60 39.60
CA GLU A 1145 -21.47 0.81 39.72
C GLU A 1145 -21.96 1.71 38.59
N VAL A 1146 -23.19 1.54 38.14
CA VAL A 1146 -23.72 2.22 36.97
C VAL A 1146 -25.06 2.90 37.19
N ILE A 1147 -25.37 3.85 36.30
CA ILE A 1147 -26.70 4.44 36.12
C ILE A 1147 -27.00 4.49 34.62
N PRO A 1148 -27.61 3.42 34.06
CA PRO A 1148 -28.12 3.40 32.70
C PRO A 1148 -29.41 4.22 32.59
N VAL A 1149 -29.44 5.16 31.64
CA VAL A 1149 -30.53 6.13 31.47
C VAL A 1149 -30.97 6.20 30.01
N VAL A 1150 -32.28 6.27 29.81
CA VAL A 1150 -32.91 6.58 28.51
C VAL A 1150 -33.56 7.95 28.57
N GLY A 1151 -33.22 8.79 27.60
CA GLY A 1151 -33.75 10.13 27.42
C GLY A 1151 -34.46 10.31 26.09
N SER A 1152 -35.20 11.42 25.98
CA SER A 1152 -35.67 11.91 24.68
C SER A 1152 -34.67 12.88 24.10
N GLU A 1153 -34.15 12.55 22.92
CA GLU A 1153 -33.10 13.30 22.26
C GLU A 1153 -33.60 14.64 21.70
N ASN A 1154 -32.74 15.66 21.75
CA ASN A 1154 -32.93 16.98 21.17
C ASN A 1154 -31.60 17.64 20.80
N PHE A 1155 -31.00 17.22 19.68
CA PHE A 1155 -29.78 17.80 19.10
C PHE A 1155 -28.62 17.85 20.12
N GLY A 1156 -28.23 16.68 20.63
CA GLY A 1156 -27.15 16.47 21.59
C GLY A 1156 -27.54 16.74 23.05
N SER A 1157 -28.84 16.79 23.38
CA SER A 1157 -29.30 17.08 24.74
C SER A 1157 -30.63 16.41 25.06
N PHE A 1158 -30.90 16.23 26.35
CA PHE A 1158 -32.18 15.72 26.82
C PHE A 1158 -33.25 16.79 26.64
N ARG A 1159 -34.33 16.40 25.99
CA ARG A 1159 -35.45 17.26 25.66
C ARG A 1159 -36.13 17.81 26.92
N ASP A 1160 -36.52 19.08 26.85
CA ASP A 1160 -37.29 19.74 27.91
C ASP A 1160 -38.62 19.04 28.22
N VAL A 1161 -39.08 19.19 29.46
CA VAL A 1161 -40.41 18.76 29.92
C VAL A 1161 -41.21 19.98 30.39
N GLN A 1162 -42.38 20.20 29.78
CA GLN A 1162 -43.21 21.37 30.06
C GLN A 1162 -44.27 21.10 31.15
N VAL A 1163 -44.73 22.17 31.79
CA VAL A 1163 -45.80 22.09 32.81
C VAL A 1163 -47.14 21.81 32.14
N GLY A 1164 -47.85 20.80 32.62
CA GLY A 1164 -49.18 20.43 32.12
C GLY A 1164 -49.12 19.49 30.92
N ASN A 1165 -49.93 19.75 29.89
CA ASN A 1165 -50.06 18.87 28.72
C ASN A 1165 -48.79 18.86 27.86
N PRO A 1166 -48.48 17.78 27.13
CA PRO A 1166 -47.34 17.69 26.21
C PRO A 1166 -47.51 18.57 24.95
N GLY A 1167 -46.39 18.85 24.29
CA GLY A 1167 -46.33 19.50 22.97
C GLY A 1167 -46.19 18.49 21.84
N ALA A 1168 -45.99 18.96 20.60
CA ALA A 1168 -45.75 18.07 19.47
C ALA A 1168 -44.49 17.22 19.67
N PHE A 1169 -43.38 17.86 20.02
CA PHE A 1169 -42.10 17.20 20.24
C PHE A 1169 -41.68 17.17 21.71
N THR A 1170 -42.35 17.92 22.60
CA THR A 1170 -41.92 18.14 24.00
C THR A 1170 -42.78 17.34 24.98
N PHE A 1171 -42.16 16.66 25.95
CA PHE A 1171 -42.86 15.95 27.02
C PHE A 1171 -43.66 16.92 27.91
N GLY A 1172 -44.81 16.50 28.40
CA GLY A 1172 -45.60 17.22 29.41
C GLY A 1172 -45.40 16.64 30.81
N GLY A 1173 -45.99 17.27 31.82
CA GLY A 1173 -46.09 16.71 33.17
C GLY A 1173 -45.06 17.21 34.19
N ALA A 1174 -44.31 18.26 33.88
CA ALA A 1174 -43.46 18.91 34.88
C ALA A 1174 -44.31 19.56 36.00
N ARG A 1175 -43.84 19.48 37.25
CA ARG A 1175 -44.49 20.07 38.42
C ARG A 1175 -44.51 21.61 38.31
N GLU A 1176 -45.71 22.19 38.43
CA GLU A 1176 -45.90 23.64 38.44
C GLU A 1176 -45.11 24.29 39.58
N GLY A 1177 -44.33 25.34 39.29
CA GLY A 1177 -43.45 25.99 40.25
C GLY A 1177 -42.08 25.32 40.45
N ALA A 1178 -41.88 24.10 39.94
CA ALA A 1178 -40.62 23.35 40.04
C ALA A 1178 -40.06 22.90 38.67
N SER A 1179 -40.60 23.38 37.54
CA SER A 1179 -40.20 22.92 36.20
C SER A 1179 -38.71 23.11 35.88
N GLY A 1180 -38.07 24.10 36.50
CA GLY A 1180 -36.62 24.31 36.40
C GLY A 1180 -35.77 23.24 37.10
N ASN A 1181 -36.36 22.37 37.92
CA ASN A 1181 -35.75 21.22 38.59
C ASN A 1181 -36.24 19.87 38.02
N ALA A 1182 -37.01 19.87 36.93
CA ALA A 1182 -37.49 18.63 36.31
C ALA A 1182 -36.29 17.82 35.77
N PRO A 1183 -36.15 16.53 36.11
CA PRO A 1183 -34.94 15.75 35.82
C PRO A 1183 -34.66 15.55 34.33
N ARG A 1184 -35.70 15.54 33.48
CA ARG A 1184 -35.66 15.25 32.03
C ARG A 1184 -35.28 13.81 31.64
N VAL A 1185 -34.88 13.00 32.61
CA VAL A 1185 -34.79 11.54 32.46
C VAL A 1185 -36.19 10.95 32.23
N ILE A 1186 -36.33 10.13 31.19
CA ILE A 1186 -37.58 9.45 30.87
C ILE A 1186 -37.63 8.09 31.55
N ASP A 1187 -36.52 7.34 31.47
CA ASP A 1187 -36.39 6.04 32.12
C ASP A 1187 -34.97 5.75 32.64
N LEU A 1188 -34.85 4.90 33.67
CA LEU A 1188 -33.57 4.43 34.22
C LEU A 1188 -33.68 3.14 35.03
N ILE A 1189 -32.60 2.34 35.03
CA ILE A 1189 -32.44 1.23 35.98
C ILE A 1189 -32.29 1.79 37.40
N THR A 1190 -33.02 1.20 38.35
CA THR A 1190 -32.94 1.57 39.78
C THR A 1190 -32.55 0.39 40.68
N PRO A 1191 -31.94 0.65 41.85
CA PRO A 1191 -31.62 -0.41 42.80
C PRO A 1191 -32.85 -1.16 43.30
N VAL A 1192 -32.67 -2.45 43.60
CA VAL A 1192 -33.74 -3.32 44.10
C VAL A 1192 -34.47 -2.66 45.29
N GLY A 1193 -35.76 -2.36 45.09
CA GLY A 1193 -36.63 -1.79 46.10
C GLY A 1193 -36.77 -0.26 46.09
N VAL A 1194 -36.07 0.43 45.19
CA VAL A 1194 -36.31 1.83 44.82
C VAL A 1194 -37.13 1.81 43.53
N SER A 1195 -38.18 2.64 43.41
CA SER A 1195 -38.88 2.78 42.12
C SER A 1195 -38.34 3.98 41.35
N GLN A 1196 -38.41 3.95 40.02
CA GLN A 1196 -38.09 5.10 39.16
C GLN A 1196 -38.71 6.42 39.68
N ALA A 1197 -40.01 6.42 39.98
CA ALA A 1197 -40.68 7.62 40.48
C ALA A 1197 -40.12 8.15 41.82
N GLU A 1198 -39.51 7.29 42.64
CA GLU A 1198 -38.81 7.69 43.87
C GLU A 1198 -37.45 8.29 43.55
N ALA A 1199 -36.65 7.63 42.69
CA ALA A 1199 -35.33 8.11 42.25
C ALA A 1199 -35.40 9.46 41.52
N LEU A 1200 -36.43 9.65 40.68
CA LEU A 1200 -36.65 10.87 39.89
C LEU A 1200 -37.46 11.95 40.63
N SER A 1201 -37.77 11.79 41.91
CA SER A 1201 -38.57 12.77 42.65
C SER A 1201 -37.80 14.08 42.87
N TYR A 1202 -38.44 15.21 42.55
CA TYR A 1202 -37.87 16.56 42.64
C TYR A 1202 -38.90 17.60 43.14
N ASP A 1203 -38.45 18.75 43.63
CA ASP A 1203 -39.33 19.86 44.01
C ASP A 1203 -38.73 21.24 43.70
N GLU A 1204 -39.34 22.33 44.19
CA GLU A 1204 -38.89 23.70 43.93
C GLU A 1204 -37.51 24.03 44.53
N ASN A 1205 -37.04 23.24 45.51
CA ASN A 1205 -35.82 23.47 46.28
C ASN A 1205 -34.73 22.41 46.03
N ALA A 1206 -35.07 21.24 45.48
CA ALA A 1206 -34.13 20.14 45.26
C ALA A 1206 -34.34 19.44 43.90
N LYS A 1207 -33.22 19.08 43.26
CA LYS A 1207 -33.18 18.20 42.08
C LYS A 1207 -33.41 16.75 42.50
N ALA A 1208 -33.71 15.88 41.53
CA ALA A 1208 -33.69 14.44 41.74
C ALA A 1208 -32.26 13.96 42.02
N ILE A 1209 -32.12 12.92 42.85
CA ILE A 1209 -30.81 12.34 43.21
C ILE A 1209 -30.78 10.89 42.70
N LEU A 1210 -29.98 10.62 41.68
CA LEU A 1210 -29.91 9.30 41.05
C LEU A 1210 -29.04 8.35 41.87
N PRO A 1211 -29.55 7.16 42.24
CA PRO A 1211 -28.76 6.12 42.91
C PRO A 1211 -28.03 5.24 41.90
N PHE A 1212 -26.82 4.78 42.25
CA PHE A 1212 -26.09 3.77 41.48
C PHE A 1212 -26.61 2.36 41.74
N VAL A 1213 -26.54 1.51 40.72
CA VAL A 1213 -26.67 0.06 40.85
C VAL A 1213 -25.29 -0.59 40.74
N SER A 1214 -24.91 -1.38 41.75
CA SER A 1214 -23.67 -2.14 41.73
C SER A 1214 -23.85 -3.41 40.88
N PHE A 1215 -22.83 -3.76 40.10
CA PHE A 1215 -22.73 -5.06 39.43
C PHE A 1215 -22.72 -6.23 40.43
#